data_AF-A0A6C0EJ63-F1
#
_entry.id   AF-A0A6C0EJ63-F1
#
_cell.length_a   1.000
_cell.length_b   1.000
_cell.length_c   1.000
_cell.angle_alpha   90.00
_cell.angle_beta   90.00
_cell.angle_gamma   90.00
#
_symmetry.space_group_name_H-M   'P 1'
#
loop_
_entity.id
_entity.type
_entity.pdbx_description
1 polymer ?
#
loop_
_entity_poly.entity_id
_entity_poly.type
_entity_poly.pdbx_seq_one_letter_code
_entity_poly.pdbx_strand_id
1 'polypeptide(L)'
;MYGQYNIPNRDTLINFDIGQPSTDFLPLDLIKIGTANINTIEDQTLLQYGDIKGYFGFRKDLSNFLTKAYSKDVNPDNLLITNGITGALSLICSLFTDSETIVYVEEPTYFLVINIFKNFKLTIVSIPIREDGIDIDILEEELDKTSAPKMLYTIPAFHNPTGYTMSNDKRERLGILSNKHNLLVVADEAYHLLYFNEVDKPKMPLTYYGDNIISLGSFSKILAPSLRLGWIHTNSKSIMDKIVNCGQLDSGGGISPFVSAIVHPLIITDSLEKHIKFLRQELKQRCDILCKTLKNTDPELTFNIPKGGYFLWADLNLNSNNLIDLFSTFKVKFNPGDKFTVNGTCENFIRLSFSCYGLADIQLGAERLLKMIKSYTSNINLYNVAVLGYRGHLGSEIVKCLKKDKAIARITCIGRELTYKSGNKNDVIIDVSTPVGTENLLNYLLDNEIYVPVVIGTTGDLPNVLIKKYSEFASISLVPNFSLGISVLTNFNKLITRDDWDIEICERHHTRKRDRPSGTALLIKECMGGEGEVRGEKKRDIPINSIREGDTLGEHKLTLTNGYEKLELNHSIIDYRVFGMGCVNFIKQQLNRNPGIHTLKNHGNESRVSLNRETEFYKYSVCGNILIMIEQKHIVNVDLEDFVIKICDKDVGVGADGVILYTNEKENNWSYYNQDGSLADFCGNGALCLTYHYLTESELLNVQFKNNYGIVTKGLLDRDEISITLNPIVTTLKLEFIDTLVKLLLTYRNNRYGLIFKQAYMVGVPHIIIETKLLSSININLFMTYLVTNSPLFLDYNINFINSNDNYIDIRTYERGVYRETGSCGSGSIAVAYYYKERYQNSIKIRTIGGKNVRVIFTENEITLSSDVKQLFKGLYKYI
;
A
#
# COMPACT_ATOMS: atom_id res chain seq x y z
N MET A 1 13.44 -1.38 -8.26
CA MET A 1 14.83 -1.03 -8.68
C MET A 1 15.16 0.36 -8.17
N TYR A 2 16.31 0.53 -7.51
CA TYR A 2 16.86 1.83 -7.10
C TYR A 2 17.74 2.35 -8.25
N GLY A 3 17.61 3.63 -8.60
CA GLY A 3 18.22 4.20 -9.81
C GLY A 3 17.27 4.11 -11.01
N GLN A 4 16.50 5.17 -11.24
CA GLN A 4 15.67 5.33 -12.43
C GLN A 4 16.19 6.54 -13.21
N TYR A 5 16.52 6.32 -14.50
CA TYR A 5 16.83 7.41 -15.43
C TYR A 5 15.56 8.21 -15.80
N ASN A 6 14.40 7.54 -15.78
CA ASN A 6 13.12 8.15 -16.08
C ASN A 6 12.45 8.59 -14.77
N ILE A 7 12.66 9.86 -14.41
CA ILE A 7 11.90 10.52 -13.34
C ILE A 7 10.57 10.96 -13.96
N PRO A 8 9.41 10.50 -13.48
CA PRO A 8 8.13 10.92 -14.01
C PRO A 8 7.93 12.44 -13.85
N ASN A 9 7.34 13.08 -14.87
CA ASN A 9 6.97 14.49 -14.77
C ASN A 9 5.77 14.70 -13.83
N ARG A 10 5.58 15.94 -13.37
CA ARG A 10 4.51 16.31 -12.43
C ARG A 10 3.09 15.99 -12.90
N ASP A 11 2.84 15.94 -14.20
CA ASP A 11 1.50 15.68 -14.75
C ASP A 11 1.18 14.18 -14.77
N THR A 12 2.21 13.34 -14.76
CA THR A 12 2.12 11.88 -14.65
C THR A 12 2.12 11.46 -13.18
N LEU A 13 3.19 11.78 -12.45
CA LEU A 13 3.40 11.33 -11.07
C LEU A 13 4.50 12.14 -10.40
N ILE A 14 4.28 12.57 -9.15
CA ILE A 14 5.37 13.08 -8.28
C ILE A 14 5.79 11.96 -7.34
N ASN A 15 7.03 11.48 -7.50
CA ASN A 15 7.53 10.28 -6.81
C ASN A 15 8.53 10.61 -5.69
N PHE A 16 8.04 10.77 -4.47
CA PHE A 16 8.87 11.00 -3.28
C PHE A 16 9.68 9.76 -2.82
N ASP A 17 9.56 8.60 -3.49
CA ASP A 17 10.40 7.42 -3.20
C ASP A 17 11.85 7.61 -3.61
N ILE A 18 12.11 8.53 -4.54
CA ILE A 18 13.39 8.64 -5.23
C ILE A 18 14.43 9.28 -4.30
N GLY A 19 15.32 8.46 -3.73
CA GLY A 19 16.41 8.89 -2.84
C GLY A 19 17.72 9.29 -3.54
N GLN A 20 17.64 9.76 -4.78
CA GLN A 20 18.79 10.18 -5.60
C GLN A 20 18.76 11.71 -5.82
N PRO A 21 19.91 12.37 -6.05
CA PRO A 21 19.92 13.80 -6.38
C PRO A 21 19.13 14.09 -7.66
N SER A 22 18.53 15.27 -7.71
CA SER A 22 17.95 15.84 -8.94
C SER A 22 19.00 15.90 -10.06
N THR A 23 18.57 15.78 -11.31
CA THR A 23 19.46 15.99 -12.47
C THR A 23 20.06 17.38 -12.48
N ASP A 24 19.33 18.38 -11.97
CA ASP A 24 19.77 19.77 -11.89
C ASP A 24 20.90 19.98 -10.85
N PHE A 25 21.06 19.01 -9.94
CA PHE A 25 22.15 18.99 -8.97
C PHE A 25 23.41 18.32 -9.52
N LEU A 26 23.36 17.65 -10.68
CA LEU A 26 24.52 16.96 -11.23
C LEU A 26 25.39 17.97 -12.01
N PRO A 27 26.59 18.31 -11.53
CA PRO A 27 27.37 19.40 -12.11
C PRO A 27 28.18 18.92 -13.32
N LEU A 28 27.48 18.64 -14.43
CA LEU A 28 28.07 18.10 -15.65
C LEU A 28 29.27 18.92 -16.13
N ASP A 29 29.21 20.24 -16.04
CA ASP A 29 30.30 21.11 -16.47
C ASP A 29 31.53 21.01 -15.56
N LEU A 30 31.35 20.83 -14.24
CA LEU A 30 32.49 20.54 -13.34
C LEU A 30 33.15 19.20 -13.70
N ILE A 31 32.36 18.19 -14.06
CA ILE A 31 32.89 16.88 -14.49
C ILE A 31 33.61 16.98 -15.85
N LYS A 32 33.11 17.79 -16.79
CA LYS A 32 33.82 18.07 -18.06
C LYS A 32 35.16 18.76 -17.79
N ILE A 33 35.20 19.74 -16.90
CA ILE A 33 36.44 20.43 -16.50
C ILE A 33 37.42 19.43 -15.87
N GLY A 34 36.96 18.62 -14.92
CA GLY A 34 37.78 17.57 -14.30
C GLY A 34 38.37 16.60 -15.32
N THR A 35 37.54 16.13 -16.26
CA THR A 35 37.97 15.24 -17.35
C THR A 35 38.97 15.91 -18.29
N ALA A 36 38.76 17.18 -18.66
CA ALA A 36 39.68 17.90 -19.54
C ALA A 36 41.06 18.09 -18.91
N ASN A 37 41.10 18.31 -17.59
CA ASN A 37 42.34 18.46 -16.82
C ASN A 37 43.12 17.13 -16.65
N ILE A 38 42.53 15.97 -16.94
CA ILE A 38 43.31 14.72 -17.01
C ILE A 38 44.38 14.79 -18.10
N ASN A 39 44.10 15.48 -19.22
CA ASN A 39 45.07 15.61 -20.31
C ASN A 39 46.30 16.44 -19.93
N THR A 40 46.25 17.16 -18.79
CA THR A 40 47.38 17.92 -18.25
C THR A 40 48.17 17.12 -17.21
N ILE A 41 47.75 15.89 -16.89
CA ILE A 41 48.50 15.00 -15.99
C ILE A 41 49.63 14.38 -16.79
N GLU A 42 50.87 14.78 -16.49
CA GLU A 42 52.08 14.24 -17.14
C GLU A 42 52.50 12.88 -16.57
N ASP A 43 51.96 12.49 -15.41
CA ASP A 43 52.24 11.22 -14.75
C ASP A 43 51.48 10.05 -15.39
N GLN A 44 52.16 9.34 -16.29
CA GLN A 44 51.63 8.16 -16.98
C GLN A 44 51.30 7.00 -16.03
N THR A 45 51.82 7.00 -14.80
CA THR A 45 51.56 5.91 -13.83
C THR A 45 50.10 5.85 -13.37
N LEU A 46 49.32 6.93 -13.60
CA LEU A 46 47.88 6.95 -13.31
C LEU A 46 47.08 5.93 -14.14
N LEU A 47 47.62 5.48 -15.29
CA LEU A 47 47.01 4.44 -16.13
C LEU A 47 47.43 3.00 -15.74
N GLN A 48 48.33 2.86 -14.76
CA GLN A 48 48.79 1.57 -14.24
C GLN A 48 47.94 1.14 -13.03
N TYR A 49 48.08 -0.12 -12.62
CA TYR A 49 47.76 -0.53 -11.25
C TYR A 49 48.39 0.46 -10.25
N GLY A 50 47.56 0.92 -9.30
CA GLY A 50 47.89 2.03 -8.44
C GLY A 50 48.29 1.62 -7.03
N ASP A 51 48.46 2.62 -6.18
CA ASP A 51 48.49 2.42 -4.73
C ASP A 51 47.19 1.72 -4.28
N ILE A 52 47.32 0.66 -3.49
CA ILE A 52 46.20 -0.14 -2.96
C ILE A 52 45.15 0.73 -2.25
N LYS A 53 45.58 1.79 -1.54
CA LYS A 53 44.65 2.73 -0.87
C LYS A 53 43.95 3.68 -1.84
N GLY A 54 44.40 3.72 -3.09
CA GLY A 54 43.97 4.66 -4.13
C GLY A 54 44.97 5.80 -4.32
N TYR A 55 44.80 6.51 -5.44
CA TYR A 55 45.68 7.60 -5.88
C TYR A 55 46.03 8.59 -4.76
N PHE A 56 47.31 8.62 -4.37
CA PHE A 56 47.79 9.37 -3.21
C PHE A 56 47.53 10.88 -3.31
N GLY A 57 47.74 11.49 -4.49
CA GLY A 57 47.48 12.92 -4.69
C GLY A 57 46.04 13.29 -4.36
N PHE A 58 45.09 12.49 -4.85
CA PHE A 58 43.68 12.65 -4.51
C PHE A 58 43.41 12.43 -3.00
N ARG A 59 43.96 11.37 -2.39
CA ARG A 59 43.78 11.12 -0.95
C ARG A 59 44.28 12.27 -0.09
N LYS A 60 45.43 12.86 -0.44
CA LYS A 60 46.02 14.01 0.26
C LYS A 60 45.07 15.21 0.22
N ASP A 61 44.59 15.60 -0.96
CA ASP A 61 43.71 16.77 -1.05
C ASP A 61 42.29 16.51 -0.54
N LEU A 62 41.81 15.27 -0.66
CA LEU A 62 40.60 14.84 0.03
C LEU A 62 40.76 14.97 1.55
N SER A 63 41.89 14.57 2.12
CA SER A 63 42.15 14.71 3.57
C SER A 63 42.17 16.18 4.02
N ASN A 64 42.73 17.08 3.21
CA ASN A 64 42.71 18.53 3.46
C ASN A 64 41.27 19.09 3.45
N PHE A 65 40.49 18.70 2.44
CA PHE A 65 39.07 19.08 2.34
C PHE A 65 38.27 18.56 3.54
N LEU A 66 38.43 17.29 3.91
CA LEU A 66 37.74 16.67 5.02
C LEU A 66 38.19 17.24 6.37
N THR A 67 39.45 17.67 6.51
CA THR A 67 39.95 18.31 7.73
C THR A 67 39.18 19.59 8.05
N LYS A 68 38.98 20.44 7.03
CA LYS A 68 38.15 21.64 7.13
C LYS A 68 36.69 21.26 7.43
N ALA A 69 36.15 20.30 6.68
CA ALA A 69 34.75 19.90 6.78
C ALA A 69 34.40 19.30 8.14
N TYR A 70 35.26 18.47 8.73
CA TYR A 70 35.03 17.81 10.02
C TYR A 70 35.54 18.61 11.21
N SER A 71 36.29 19.69 10.97
CA SER A 71 36.97 20.45 12.02
C SER A 71 37.87 19.55 12.89
N LYS A 72 38.53 18.59 12.23
CA LYS A 72 39.39 17.56 12.84
C LYS A 72 40.44 17.14 11.83
N ASP A 73 41.69 16.99 12.23
CA ASP A 73 42.77 16.58 11.34
C ASP A 73 42.51 15.18 10.76
N VAL A 74 42.57 15.08 9.43
CA VAL A 74 42.39 13.83 8.68
C VAL A 74 43.72 13.47 8.05
N ASN A 75 44.29 12.33 8.44
CA ASN A 75 45.49 11.81 7.81
C ASN A 75 45.11 11.07 6.51
N PRO A 76 45.74 11.36 5.35
CA PRO A 76 45.47 10.64 4.10
C PRO A 76 45.73 9.13 4.18
N ASP A 77 46.58 8.65 5.08
CA ASP A 77 46.85 7.21 5.28
C ASP A 77 45.71 6.47 5.97
N ASN A 78 44.80 7.21 6.62
CA ASN A 78 43.58 6.70 7.24
C ASN A 78 42.42 6.63 6.23
N LEU A 79 42.66 7.00 4.97
CA LEU A 79 41.69 6.98 3.88
C LEU A 79 42.01 5.89 2.86
N LEU A 80 40.98 5.17 2.42
CA LEU A 80 41.04 4.25 1.28
C LEU A 80 39.91 4.54 0.31
N ILE A 81 40.23 4.70 -0.97
CA ILE A 81 39.24 5.02 -2.01
C ILE A 81 38.42 3.77 -2.37
N THR A 82 37.11 3.95 -2.46
CA THR A 82 36.16 2.85 -2.74
C THR A 82 35.27 3.17 -3.92
N ASN A 83 34.63 2.15 -4.46
CA ASN A 83 33.59 2.28 -5.48
C ASN A 83 32.23 2.73 -4.89
N GLY A 84 32.26 3.61 -3.88
CA GLY A 84 31.14 4.05 -3.05
C GLY A 84 30.83 3.12 -1.86
N ILE A 85 29.93 3.57 -0.99
CA ILE A 85 29.62 2.92 0.29
C ILE A 85 29.15 1.48 0.14
N THR A 86 28.32 1.17 -0.86
CA THR A 86 27.85 -0.21 -1.07
C THR A 86 28.99 -1.19 -1.32
N GLY A 87 29.98 -0.81 -2.14
CA GLY A 87 31.11 -1.70 -2.39
C GLY A 87 32.10 -1.74 -1.22
N ALA A 88 32.26 -0.62 -0.51
CA ALA A 88 32.99 -0.58 0.76
C ALA A 88 32.38 -1.54 1.80
N LEU A 89 31.06 -1.49 1.97
CA LEU A 89 30.32 -2.34 2.90
C LEU A 89 30.44 -3.82 2.53
N SER A 90 30.31 -4.17 1.25
CA SER A 90 30.51 -5.56 0.80
C SER A 90 31.92 -6.07 1.09
N LEU A 91 32.95 -5.24 0.92
CA LEU A 91 34.33 -5.58 1.28
C LEU A 91 34.49 -5.74 2.79
N ILE A 92 33.87 -4.88 3.59
CA ILE A 92 33.90 -5.01 5.06
C ILE A 92 33.21 -6.29 5.50
N CYS A 93 32.02 -6.60 4.97
CA CYS A 93 31.34 -7.85 5.29
C CYS A 93 32.21 -9.07 4.93
N SER A 94 32.85 -9.10 3.76
CA SER A 94 33.67 -10.25 3.36
C SER A 94 34.92 -10.46 4.22
N LEU A 95 35.46 -9.40 4.84
CA LEU A 95 36.69 -9.46 5.64
C LEU A 95 36.44 -9.62 7.14
N PHE A 96 35.35 -9.06 7.65
CA PHE A 96 35.13 -8.91 9.09
C PHE A 96 33.94 -9.72 9.61
N THR A 97 33.21 -10.42 8.75
CA THR A 97 32.04 -11.19 9.16
C THR A 97 32.10 -12.62 8.65
N ASP A 98 31.42 -13.51 9.35
CA ASP A 98 31.19 -14.91 9.02
C ASP A 98 29.73 -15.29 9.34
N SER A 99 29.38 -16.57 9.22
CA SER A 99 28.01 -17.05 9.49
C SER A 99 27.57 -16.94 10.95
N GLU A 100 28.51 -16.78 11.90
CA GLU A 100 28.21 -16.61 13.32
C GLU A 100 28.07 -15.14 13.71
N THR A 101 28.47 -14.23 12.83
CA THR A 101 28.44 -12.80 13.10
C THR A 101 27.02 -12.26 13.17
N ILE A 102 26.73 -11.55 14.26
CA ILE A 102 25.48 -10.82 14.46
C ILE A 102 25.67 -9.38 14.01
N VAL A 103 24.81 -8.92 13.11
CA VAL A 103 24.77 -7.51 12.68
C VAL A 103 23.61 -6.78 13.34
N TYR A 104 23.96 -5.77 14.13
CA TYR A 104 23.03 -4.82 14.71
C TYR A 104 22.72 -3.71 13.70
N VAL A 105 21.47 -3.31 13.60
CA VAL A 105 21.01 -2.19 12.77
C VAL A 105 19.99 -1.34 13.51
N GLU A 106 19.83 -0.08 13.11
CA GLU A 106 18.72 0.75 13.60
C GLU A 106 17.35 0.22 13.12
N GLU A 107 16.29 0.44 13.89
CA GLU A 107 14.90 0.14 13.52
C GLU A 107 14.09 1.44 13.59
N PRO A 108 13.69 2.04 12.44
CA PRO A 108 14.00 1.65 11.05
C PRO A 108 15.45 1.94 10.63
N THR A 109 15.90 1.39 9.49
CA THR A 109 17.20 1.64 8.83
C THR A 109 17.09 1.70 7.30
N TYR A 110 18.21 1.90 6.60
CA TYR A 110 18.28 1.90 5.14
C TYR A 110 17.96 0.51 4.56
N PHE A 111 16.74 0.35 4.05
CA PHE A 111 16.18 -0.92 3.58
C PHE A 111 17.06 -1.77 2.63
N LEU A 112 17.91 -1.16 1.79
CA LEU A 112 18.79 -1.93 0.90
C LEU A 112 19.93 -2.62 1.66
N VAL A 113 20.36 -2.08 2.81
CA VAL A 113 21.40 -2.70 3.65
C VAL A 113 20.93 -4.05 4.20
N ILE A 114 19.64 -4.18 4.52
CA ILE A 114 19.03 -5.42 5.03
C ILE A 114 19.23 -6.54 4.01
N ASN A 115 19.04 -6.26 2.72
CA ASN A 115 19.24 -7.24 1.66
C ASN A 115 20.72 -7.58 1.46
N ILE A 116 21.63 -6.62 1.64
CA ILE A 116 23.08 -6.87 1.60
C ILE A 116 23.46 -7.86 2.71
N PHE A 117 23.04 -7.61 3.96
CA PHE A 117 23.35 -8.51 5.07
C PHE A 117 22.73 -9.90 4.92
N LYS A 118 21.50 -9.99 4.38
CA LYS A 118 20.87 -11.28 4.03
C LYS A 118 21.68 -12.05 2.98
N ASN A 119 22.25 -11.38 1.98
CA ASN A 119 23.10 -12.04 0.97
C ASN A 119 24.39 -12.60 1.57
N PHE A 120 24.92 -11.95 2.61
CA PHE A 120 26.05 -12.46 3.41
C PHE A 120 25.63 -13.50 4.46
N LYS A 121 24.33 -13.85 4.54
CA LYS A 121 23.74 -14.79 5.52
C LYS A 121 23.98 -14.40 6.97
N LEU A 122 24.08 -13.09 7.25
CA LEU A 122 24.26 -12.58 8.60
C LEU A 122 22.95 -12.58 9.38
N THR A 123 23.06 -12.82 10.69
CA THR A 123 21.92 -12.68 11.61
C THR A 123 21.71 -11.21 11.93
N ILE A 124 20.56 -10.65 11.55
CA ILE A 124 20.24 -9.24 11.75
C ILE A 124 19.44 -9.07 13.04
N VAL A 125 19.94 -8.26 13.97
CA VAL A 125 19.23 -7.81 15.17
C VAL A 125 18.98 -6.31 15.05
N SER A 126 17.75 -5.87 15.28
CA SER A 126 17.43 -4.45 15.15
C SER A 126 17.23 -3.77 16.50
N ILE A 127 17.71 -2.53 16.59
CA ILE A 127 17.72 -1.69 17.78
C ILE A 127 16.90 -0.44 17.49
N PRO A 128 15.92 -0.07 18.34
CA PRO A 128 15.12 1.14 18.13
C PRO A 128 15.98 2.39 17.95
N ILE A 129 15.48 3.36 17.19
CA ILE A 129 16.11 4.68 17.02
C ILE A 129 15.22 5.79 17.59
N ARG A 130 15.85 6.81 18.17
CA ARG A 130 15.21 8.04 18.69
C ARG A 130 15.77 9.26 17.95
N GLU A 131 15.24 10.45 18.22
CA GLU A 131 15.63 11.69 17.52
C GLU A 131 17.13 11.99 17.60
N ASP A 132 17.77 11.58 18.69
CA ASP A 132 19.19 11.74 18.97
C ASP A 132 20.03 10.52 18.56
N GLY A 133 19.48 9.57 17.81
CA GLY A 133 20.16 8.39 17.28
C GLY A 133 19.73 7.06 17.91
N ILE A 134 20.50 6.01 17.65
CA ILE A 134 20.24 4.64 18.13
C ILE A 134 19.98 4.61 19.65
N ASP A 135 19.07 3.75 20.08
CA ASP A 135 18.80 3.50 21.49
C ASP A 135 19.98 2.73 22.10
N ILE A 136 20.93 3.50 22.64
CA ILE A 136 22.25 3.01 23.04
C ILE A 136 22.18 2.09 24.27
N ASP A 137 21.17 2.25 25.12
CA ASP A 137 20.95 1.40 26.30
C ASP A 137 20.49 0.01 25.85
N ILE A 138 19.51 -0.05 24.94
CA ILE A 138 19.06 -1.32 24.35
C ILE A 138 20.20 -1.98 23.57
N LEU A 139 21.01 -1.22 22.84
CA LEU A 139 22.20 -1.78 22.19
C LEU A 139 23.11 -2.46 23.20
N GLU A 140 23.47 -1.79 24.30
CA GLU A 140 24.33 -2.37 25.34
C GLU A 140 23.74 -3.67 25.92
N GLU A 141 22.43 -3.68 26.23
CA GLU A 141 21.73 -4.89 26.71
C GLU A 141 21.80 -6.05 25.70
N GLU A 142 21.61 -5.80 24.41
CA GLU A 142 21.72 -6.85 23.38
C GLU A 142 23.16 -7.34 23.20
N LEU A 143 24.15 -6.43 23.28
CA LEU A 143 25.56 -6.78 23.20
C LEU A 143 25.97 -7.70 24.37
N ASP A 144 25.37 -7.56 25.55
CA ASP A 144 25.68 -8.40 26.73
C ASP A 144 25.13 -9.84 26.62
N LYS A 145 24.16 -10.11 25.74
CA LYS A 145 23.49 -11.43 25.65
C LYS A 145 24.31 -12.51 24.96
N THR A 146 25.36 -12.14 24.23
CA THR A 146 26.10 -13.08 23.38
C THR A 146 27.58 -12.75 23.32
N SER A 147 28.42 -13.78 23.16
CA SER A 147 29.85 -13.64 22.90
C SER A 147 30.20 -13.79 21.42
N ALA A 148 29.22 -14.02 20.54
CA ALA A 148 29.43 -14.13 19.09
C ALA A 148 30.07 -12.85 18.52
N PRO A 149 30.79 -12.91 17.38
CA PRO A 149 31.28 -11.72 16.69
C PRO A 149 30.15 -10.74 16.37
N LYS A 150 30.41 -9.44 16.52
CA LYS A 150 29.38 -8.40 16.44
C LYS A 150 29.79 -7.29 15.50
N MET A 151 28.86 -6.88 14.65
CA MET A 151 28.97 -5.69 13.83
C MET A 151 27.77 -4.78 14.08
N LEU A 152 27.94 -3.46 14.13
CA LEU A 152 26.86 -2.48 14.08
C LEU A 152 26.94 -1.74 12.76
N TYR A 153 25.83 -1.66 12.03
CA TYR A 153 25.65 -0.70 10.95
C TYR A 153 24.75 0.44 11.42
N THR A 154 25.22 1.68 11.29
CA THR A 154 24.50 2.88 11.72
C THR A 154 24.64 4.02 10.70
N ILE A 155 23.64 4.89 10.60
CA ILE A 155 23.67 6.11 9.79
C ILE A 155 23.63 7.32 10.75
N PRO A 156 24.79 7.81 11.25
CA PRO A 156 24.82 8.71 12.39
C PRO A 156 24.46 10.17 12.07
N ALA A 157 24.32 10.54 10.79
CA ALA A 157 23.98 11.90 10.37
C ALA A 157 22.88 11.88 9.31
N PHE A 158 21.80 12.62 9.56
CA PHE A 158 20.64 12.74 8.66
C PHE A 158 20.13 11.37 8.16
N HIS A 159 19.88 10.50 9.13
CA HIS A 159 19.59 9.07 8.99
C HIS A 159 18.52 8.77 7.92
N ASN A 160 18.67 7.67 7.19
CA ASN A 160 17.67 7.20 6.22
C ASN A 160 16.90 6.02 6.83
N PRO A 161 15.59 6.15 7.15
CA PRO A 161 14.67 7.16 6.60
C PRO A 161 14.37 8.38 7.49
N THR A 162 14.75 8.35 8.77
CA THR A 162 14.18 9.25 9.81
C THR A 162 14.61 10.71 9.76
N GLY A 163 15.72 11.04 9.11
CA GLY A 163 16.37 12.36 9.14
C GLY A 163 17.11 12.67 10.44
N TYR A 164 17.15 11.74 11.40
CA TYR A 164 17.75 11.94 12.72
C TYR A 164 19.27 12.05 12.66
N THR A 165 19.86 12.72 13.65
CA THR A 165 21.31 12.88 13.75
C THR A 165 21.75 12.49 15.16
N MET A 166 22.70 11.57 15.23
CA MET A 166 23.20 11.03 16.48
C MET A 166 23.88 12.12 17.32
N SER A 167 23.46 12.24 18.59
CA SER A 167 24.06 13.16 19.55
C SER A 167 25.53 12.83 19.84
N ASN A 168 26.28 13.83 20.32
CA ASN A 168 27.68 13.63 20.68
C ASN A 168 27.84 12.59 21.80
N ASP A 169 26.99 12.66 22.83
CA ASP A 169 27.03 11.76 23.98
C ASP A 169 26.83 10.30 23.56
N LYS A 170 25.93 10.04 22.58
CA LYS A 170 25.75 8.71 22.01
C LYS A 170 26.93 8.27 21.16
N ARG A 171 27.59 9.17 20.43
CA ARG A 171 28.84 8.87 19.70
C ARG A 171 29.96 8.44 20.66
N GLU A 172 30.11 9.15 21.78
CA GLU A 172 31.09 8.82 22.83
C GLU A 172 30.78 7.48 23.49
N ARG A 173 29.53 7.26 23.92
CA ARG A 173 29.11 5.95 24.47
C ARG A 173 29.30 4.81 23.47
N LEU A 174 28.98 5.03 22.20
CA LEU A 174 29.18 4.01 21.17
C LEU A 174 30.65 3.66 20.98
N GLY A 175 31.55 4.65 21.07
CA GLY A 175 33.00 4.42 21.11
C GLY A 175 33.43 3.51 22.27
N ILE A 176 32.91 3.78 23.47
CA ILE A 176 33.16 2.96 24.66
C ILE A 176 32.65 1.53 24.47
N LEU A 177 31.41 1.36 23.97
CA LEU A 177 30.82 0.04 23.71
C LEU A 177 31.55 -0.72 22.61
N SER A 178 32.00 -0.03 21.56
CA SER A 178 32.80 -0.61 20.48
C SER A 178 34.05 -1.29 21.01
N ASN A 179 34.76 -0.64 21.94
CA ASN A 179 35.94 -1.19 22.58
C ASN A 179 35.59 -2.28 23.60
N LYS A 180 34.62 -2.03 24.49
CA LYS A 180 34.20 -2.98 25.56
C LYS A 180 33.75 -4.33 25.00
N HIS A 181 33.01 -4.32 23.90
CA HIS A 181 32.41 -5.54 23.32
C HIS A 181 33.13 -6.07 22.08
N ASN A 182 34.29 -5.49 21.72
CA ASN A 182 34.95 -5.75 20.44
C ASN A 182 33.97 -5.66 19.25
N LEU A 183 33.06 -4.68 19.32
CA LEU A 183 32.01 -4.46 18.34
C LEU A 183 32.58 -3.64 17.18
N LEU A 184 32.58 -4.22 15.98
CA LEU A 184 32.92 -3.49 14.77
C LEU A 184 31.78 -2.53 14.40
N VAL A 185 32.01 -1.22 14.45
CA VAL A 185 31.02 -0.23 14.04
C VAL A 185 31.31 0.23 12.61
N VAL A 186 30.33 0.09 11.73
CA VAL A 186 30.35 0.55 10.34
C VAL A 186 29.36 1.70 10.20
N ALA A 187 29.86 2.92 10.12
CA ALA A 187 29.08 4.13 10.04
C ALA A 187 28.91 4.59 8.59
N ASP A 188 27.70 4.52 8.04
CA ASP A 188 27.35 5.11 6.75
C ASP A 188 27.14 6.63 6.91
N GLU A 189 28.10 7.41 6.42
CA GLU A 189 28.12 8.86 6.56
C GLU A 189 27.86 9.57 5.22
N ALA A 190 27.07 8.96 4.34
CA ALA A 190 26.71 9.51 3.02
C ALA A 190 26.18 10.95 3.05
N TYR A 191 25.50 11.33 4.14
CA TYR A 191 24.82 12.63 4.28
C TYR A 191 25.57 13.61 5.19
N HIS A 192 26.72 13.24 5.78
CA HIS A 192 27.39 14.02 6.82
C HIS A 192 27.69 15.48 6.41
N LEU A 193 27.99 15.70 5.12
CA LEU A 193 28.30 17.02 4.57
C LEU A 193 27.06 17.83 4.14
N LEU A 194 25.84 17.32 4.31
CA LEU A 194 24.60 17.91 3.80
C LEU A 194 23.72 18.51 4.90
N TYR A 195 24.30 19.27 5.82
CA TYR A 195 23.56 20.05 6.83
C TYR A 195 23.00 21.34 6.25
N PHE A 196 21.89 21.85 6.79
CA PHE A 196 21.26 23.08 6.31
C PHE A 196 21.81 24.36 6.94
N ASN A 197 22.06 24.35 8.25
CA ASN A 197 22.66 25.47 8.97
C ASN A 197 23.94 25.02 9.69
N GLU A 198 24.86 25.94 9.96
CA GLU A 198 26.11 25.62 10.65
C GLU A 198 25.89 25.02 12.05
N VAL A 199 24.83 25.43 12.75
CA VAL A 199 24.45 24.87 14.06
C VAL A 199 23.98 23.41 13.97
N ASP A 200 23.55 22.97 12.79
CA ASP A 200 23.07 21.62 12.51
C ASP A 200 24.20 20.70 12.01
N LYS A 201 25.41 21.25 11.83
CA LYS A 201 26.59 20.50 11.39
C LYS A 201 26.81 19.29 12.31
N PRO A 202 26.80 18.05 11.78
CA PRO A 202 27.09 16.88 12.58
C PRO A 202 28.47 16.99 13.23
N LYS A 203 28.62 16.36 14.40
CA LYS A 203 29.94 16.16 15.01
C LYS A 203 30.81 15.30 14.09
N MET A 204 32.12 15.32 14.34
CA MET A 204 33.11 14.57 13.55
C MET A 204 32.71 13.10 13.32
N PRO A 205 33.18 12.49 12.21
CA PRO A 205 32.95 11.09 11.87
C PRO A 205 33.09 10.11 13.05
N LEU A 206 32.27 9.05 13.05
CA LEU A 206 32.26 8.07 14.13
C LEU A 206 33.63 7.40 14.35
N THR A 207 34.48 7.28 13.32
CA THR A 207 35.84 6.73 13.46
C THR A 207 36.75 7.49 14.44
N TYR A 208 36.41 8.70 14.85
CA TYR A 208 37.16 9.45 15.86
C TYR A 208 36.79 9.10 17.31
N TYR A 209 35.80 8.22 17.53
CA TYR A 209 35.32 7.87 18.88
C TYR A 209 35.80 6.49 19.36
N GLY A 210 36.42 5.67 18.50
CA GLY A 210 36.92 4.35 18.89
C GLY A 210 37.76 3.67 17.80
N ASP A 211 38.55 2.67 18.22
CA ASP A 211 39.52 1.99 17.35
C ASP A 211 38.90 0.84 16.54
N ASN A 212 37.68 0.42 16.88
CA ASN A 212 36.93 -0.59 16.15
C ASN A 212 35.84 0.01 15.26
N ILE A 213 36.09 1.22 14.72
CA ILE A 213 35.09 1.98 13.97
C ILE A 213 35.59 2.36 12.56
N ILE A 214 34.73 2.09 11.58
CA ILE A 214 34.91 2.42 10.16
C ILE A 214 33.84 3.43 9.76
N SER A 215 34.24 4.62 9.33
CA SER A 215 33.36 5.61 8.70
C SER A 215 33.38 5.48 7.18
N LEU A 216 32.22 5.53 6.54
CA LEU A 216 32.06 5.40 5.09
C LEU A 216 31.54 6.69 4.48
N GLY A 217 32.32 7.30 3.59
CA GLY A 217 31.92 8.49 2.85
C GLY A 217 31.60 8.22 1.38
N SER A 218 30.84 9.12 0.75
CA SER A 218 30.47 8.99 -0.66
C SER A 218 30.36 10.30 -1.41
N PHE A 219 30.75 10.28 -2.68
CA PHE A 219 30.44 11.34 -3.65
C PHE A 219 29.04 11.24 -4.24
N SER A 220 28.29 10.16 -3.93
CA SER A 220 26.99 9.90 -4.57
C SER A 220 25.91 10.95 -4.25
N LYS A 221 25.98 11.59 -3.08
CA LYS A 221 25.00 12.56 -2.61
C LYS A 221 25.51 14.01 -2.66
N ILE A 222 26.81 14.19 -2.91
CA ILE A 222 27.46 15.52 -2.90
C ILE A 222 28.04 15.91 -4.27
N LEU A 223 28.04 15.01 -5.26
CA LEU A 223 28.58 15.26 -6.59
C LEU A 223 27.79 14.50 -7.66
N ALA A 224 27.98 13.18 -7.78
CA ALA A 224 27.27 12.37 -8.77
C ALA A 224 27.26 10.87 -8.40
N PRO A 225 26.09 10.20 -8.36
CA PRO A 225 25.99 8.77 -8.06
C PRO A 225 26.74 7.87 -9.04
N SER A 226 26.74 8.23 -10.32
CA SER A 226 27.30 7.44 -11.43
C SER A 226 28.81 7.30 -11.39
N LEU A 227 29.52 8.21 -10.71
CA LEU A 227 30.97 8.14 -10.54
C LEU A 227 31.40 6.88 -9.79
N ARG A 228 30.51 6.33 -8.96
CA ARG A 228 30.86 5.21 -8.06
C ARG A 228 32.14 5.51 -7.28
N LEU A 229 32.20 6.68 -6.64
CA LEU A 229 33.36 7.10 -5.85
C LEU A 229 32.96 7.32 -4.38
N GLY A 230 33.78 6.82 -3.48
CA GLY A 230 33.65 7.00 -2.03
C GLY A 230 34.96 6.73 -1.33
N TRP A 231 34.92 6.66 -0.01
CA TRP A 231 36.10 6.34 0.80
C TRP A 231 35.72 5.60 2.08
N ILE A 232 36.61 4.72 2.51
CA ILE A 232 36.70 4.23 3.88
C ILE A 232 37.58 5.22 4.66
N HIS A 233 37.14 5.58 5.86
CA HIS A 233 37.92 6.35 6.82
C HIS A 233 38.02 5.56 8.12
N THR A 234 39.24 5.16 8.49
CA THR A 234 39.49 4.52 9.79
C THR A 234 40.80 5.00 10.39
N ASN A 235 40.77 5.40 11.67
CA ASN A 235 41.98 5.71 12.44
C ASN A 235 42.71 4.46 12.94
N SER A 236 42.10 3.29 12.76
CA SER A 236 42.64 2.02 13.22
C SER A 236 43.57 1.42 12.18
N LYS A 237 44.86 1.41 12.52
CA LYS A 237 45.88 0.80 11.66
C LYS A 237 45.60 -0.68 11.41
N SER A 238 45.15 -1.43 12.42
CA SER A 238 44.86 -2.87 12.27
C SER A 238 43.71 -3.13 11.29
N ILE A 239 42.64 -2.33 11.34
CA ILE A 239 41.54 -2.42 10.38
C ILE A 239 42.02 -2.06 8.98
N MET A 240 42.75 -0.95 8.84
CA MET A 240 43.29 -0.52 7.55
C MET A 240 44.20 -1.60 6.94
N ASP A 241 45.14 -2.14 7.74
CA ASP A 241 46.06 -3.19 7.33
C ASP A 241 45.30 -4.45 6.88
N LYS A 242 44.22 -4.84 7.56
CA LYS A 242 43.38 -5.97 7.14
C LYS A 242 42.67 -5.73 5.80
N ILE A 243 42.25 -4.49 5.53
CA ILE A 243 41.58 -4.13 4.28
C ILE A 243 42.58 -4.11 3.11
N VAL A 244 43.72 -3.43 3.26
CA VAL A 244 44.71 -3.29 2.18
C VAL A 244 45.35 -4.62 1.78
N ASN A 245 45.47 -5.58 2.71
CA ASN A 245 46.05 -6.89 2.44
C ASN A 245 45.03 -7.93 1.93
N CYS A 246 43.82 -7.52 1.54
CA CYS A 246 42.84 -8.46 1.01
C CYS A 246 43.12 -8.84 -0.44
N GLY A 247 42.78 -10.08 -0.82
CA GLY A 247 43.02 -10.59 -2.17
C GLY A 247 42.32 -9.81 -3.28
N GLN A 248 41.19 -9.15 -3.00
CA GLN A 248 40.50 -8.30 -3.98
C GLN A 248 41.36 -7.08 -4.38
N LEU A 249 41.92 -6.39 -3.40
CA LEU A 249 42.74 -5.20 -3.66
C LEU A 249 44.15 -5.56 -4.11
N ASP A 250 44.70 -6.68 -3.65
CA ASP A 250 45.98 -7.23 -4.12
C ASP A 250 45.91 -7.58 -5.61
N SER A 251 44.87 -8.32 -6.03
CA SER A 251 44.67 -8.66 -7.44
C SER A 251 44.38 -7.44 -8.32
N GLY A 252 43.67 -6.45 -7.78
CA GLY A 252 43.23 -5.26 -8.51
C GLY A 252 44.18 -4.07 -8.48
N GLY A 253 45.25 -4.10 -7.67
CA GLY A 253 46.09 -2.93 -7.41
C GLY A 253 45.30 -1.74 -6.85
N GLY A 254 44.33 -2.00 -5.98
CA GLY A 254 43.39 -1.01 -5.46
C GLY A 254 42.10 -0.84 -6.29
N ILE A 255 41.34 0.23 -6.00
CA ILE A 255 40.14 0.61 -6.75
C ILE A 255 40.53 1.63 -7.84
N SER A 256 39.86 1.56 -9.00
CA SER A 256 40.16 2.36 -10.20
C SER A 256 40.57 3.83 -9.88
N PRO A 257 41.84 4.21 -10.10
CA PRO A 257 42.33 5.55 -9.77
C PRO A 257 41.79 6.62 -10.73
N PHE A 258 41.36 6.23 -11.92
CA PHE A 258 40.94 7.14 -12.99
C PHE A 258 39.79 8.06 -12.58
N VAL A 259 38.75 7.52 -11.93
CA VAL A 259 37.61 8.34 -11.47
C VAL A 259 38.04 9.33 -10.40
N SER A 260 38.91 8.92 -9.47
CA SER A 260 39.44 9.82 -8.45
C SER A 260 40.28 10.95 -9.07
N ALA A 261 41.01 10.69 -10.15
CA ALA A 261 41.72 11.70 -10.90
C ALA A 261 40.79 12.68 -11.64
N ILE A 262 39.63 12.25 -12.15
CA ILE A 262 38.62 13.16 -12.71
C ILE A 262 38.11 14.14 -11.63
N VAL A 263 37.91 13.65 -10.41
CA VAL A 263 37.36 14.45 -9.30
C VAL A 263 38.43 15.31 -8.62
N HIS A 264 39.71 14.92 -8.68
CA HIS A 264 40.82 15.61 -8.00
C HIS A 264 40.90 17.11 -8.31
N PRO A 265 40.83 17.57 -9.58
CA PRO A 265 40.80 18.99 -9.93
C PRO A 265 39.69 19.80 -9.23
N LEU A 266 38.55 19.17 -8.94
CA LEU A 266 37.40 19.84 -8.33
C LEU A 266 37.65 20.11 -6.84
N ILE A 267 38.50 19.30 -6.19
CA ILE A 267 38.90 19.47 -4.79
C ILE A 267 39.93 20.59 -4.68
N ILE A 268 40.99 20.56 -5.51
CA ILE A 268 42.09 21.53 -5.44
C ILE A 268 41.67 22.96 -5.82
N THR A 269 40.60 23.11 -6.62
CA THR A 269 40.06 24.42 -7.05
C THR A 269 38.92 24.93 -6.17
N ASP A 270 38.64 24.26 -5.05
CA ASP A 270 37.49 24.49 -4.15
C ASP A 270 36.11 24.41 -4.86
N SER A 271 36.06 23.88 -6.09
CA SER A 271 34.82 23.75 -6.88
C SER A 271 33.83 22.80 -6.21
N LEU A 272 34.33 21.72 -5.59
CA LEU A 272 33.50 20.79 -4.82
C LEU A 272 32.85 21.47 -3.61
N GLU A 273 33.59 22.28 -2.87
CA GLU A 273 33.08 22.97 -1.67
C GLU A 273 31.99 23.97 -2.05
N LYS A 274 32.21 24.76 -3.11
CA LYS A 274 31.20 25.68 -3.67
C LYS A 274 29.95 24.93 -4.11
N HIS A 275 30.10 23.79 -4.76
CA HIS A 275 28.98 22.96 -5.19
C HIS A 275 28.19 22.40 -4.00
N ILE A 276 28.86 21.88 -2.96
CA ILE A 276 28.20 21.39 -1.74
C ILE A 276 27.43 22.53 -1.04
N LYS A 277 28.00 23.74 -0.98
CA LYS A 277 27.29 24.91 -0.42
C LYS A 277 26.00 25.22 -1.19
N PHE A 278 26.06 25.18 -2.52
CA PHE A 278 24.87 25.30 -3.38
C PHE A 278 23.84 24.19 -3.08
N LEU A 279 24.26 22.92 -3.00
CA LEU A 279 23.37 21.80 -2.69
C LEU A 279 22.65 22.00 -1.35
N ARG A 280 23.36 22.43 -0.31
CA ARG A 280 22.75 22.68 1.02
C ARG A 280 21.66 23.74 0.95
N GLN A 281 21.89 24.83 0.22
CA GLN A 281 20.92 25.91 0.06
C GLN A 281 19.66 25.43 -0.68
N GLU A 282 19.84 24.73 -1.80
CA GLU A 282 18.73 24.19 -2.59
C GLU A 282 17.91 23.14 -1.83
N LEU A 283 18.59 22.18 -1.19
CA LEU A 283 17.93 21.14 -0.39
C LEU A 283 17.19 21.73 0.80
N LYS A 284 17.74 22.77 1.44
CA LYS A 284 17.06 23.48 2.53
C LYS A 284 15.76 24.10 2.04
N GLN A 285 15.77 24.83 0.92
CA GLN A 285 14.55 25.44 0.38
C GLN A 285 13.49 24.39 0.04
N ARG A 286 13.90 23.26 -0.54
CA ARG A 286 13.03 22.11 -0.86
C ARG A 286 12.44 21.46 0.40
N CYS A 287 13.24 21.31 1.46
CA CYS A 287 12.77 20.83 2.75
C CYS A 287 11.77 21.80 3.38
N ASP A 288 12.09 23.09 3.40
CA ASP A 288 11.27 24.14 4.00
C ASP A 288 9.88 24.20 3.35
N ILE A 289 9.81 24.16 2.01
CA ILE A 289 8.52 24.19 1.31
C ILE A 289 7.69 22.92 1.54
N LEU A 290 8.34 21.74 1.60
CA LEU A 290 7.67 20.49 1.94
C LEU A 290 7.06 20.56 3.35
N CYS A 291 7.87 20.92 4.35
CA CYS A 291 7.43 21.02 5.74
C CYS A 291 6.30 22.04 5.90
N LYS A 292 6.45 23.22 5.29
CA LYS A 292 5.44 24.28 5.34
C LYS A 292 4.11 23.83 4.73
N THR A 293 4.15 23.18 3.57
CA THR A 293 2.93 22.74 2.87
C THR A 293 2.20 21.66 3.66
N LEU A 294 2.95 20.70 4.21
CA LEU A 294 2.41 19.64 5.07
C LEU A 294 1.73 20.24 6.31
N LYS A 295 2.43 21.09 7.08
CA LYS A 295 1.89 21.69 8.32
C LYS A 295 0.73 22.67 8.10
N ASN A 296 0.75 23.44 7.02
CA ASN A 296 -0.33 24.38 6.73
C ASN A 296 -1.65 23.69 6.40
N THR A 297 -1.58 22.49 5.82
CA THR A 297 -2.77 21.75 5.37
C THR A 297 -3.26 20.76 6.42
N ASP A 298 -2.34 20.11 7.13
CA ASP A 298 -2.63 19.20 8.24
C ASP A 298 -1.71 19.49 9.43
N PRO A 299 -2.17 20.30 10.39
CA PRO A 299 -1.41 20.61 11.60
C PRO A 299 -1.15 19.39 12.50
N GLU A 300 -2.01 18.37 12.46
CA GLU A 300 -1.91 17.16 13.30
C GLU A 300 -0.87 16.15 12.76
N LEU A 301 -0.50 16.26 11.49
CA LEU A 301 0.53 15.41 10.89
C LEU A 301 1.86 15.55 11.65
N THR A 302 2.39 14.42 12.14
CA THR A 302 3.56 14.41 13.02
C THR A 302 4.82 14.05 12.24
N PHE A 303 5.82 14.92 12.26
CA PHE A 303 7.14 14.68 11.68
C PHE A 303 8.16 15.66 12.29
N ASN A 304 9.43 15.29 12.25
CA ASN A 304 10.53 16.17 12.64
C ASN A 304 11.04 16.92 11.44
N ILE A 305 11.31 18.22 11.62
CA ILE A 305 11.86 19.07 10.56
C ILE A 305 13.30 18.62 10.30
N PRO A 306 13.63 18.11 9.09
CA PRO A 306 14.98 17.68 8.76
C PRO A 306 15.96 18.85 8.85
N LYS A 307 17.11 18.59 9.47
CA LYS A 307 18.22 19.55 9.63
C LYS A 307 19.30 19.41 8.54
N GLY A 308 19.11 18.46 7.63
CA GLY A 308 20.02 18.10 6.56
C GLY A 308 19.58 16.82 5.86
N GLY A 309 20.42 16.33 4.96
CA GLY A 309 20.16 15.10 4.20
C GLY A 309 19.03 15.28 3.18
N TYR A 310 18.33 14.18 2.86
CA TYR A 310 17.38 14.09 1.74
C TYR A 310 15.94 13.78 2.15
N PHE A 311 15.71 13.38 3.40
CA PHE A 311 14.48 12.68 3.79
C PHE A 311 13.73 13.36 4.93
N LEU A 312 12.42 13.32 4.81
CA LEU A 312 11.45 13.62 5.85
C LEU A 312 10.70 12.34 6.20
N TRP A 313 10.52 12.08 7.49
CA TRP A 313 9.83 10.91 8.02
C TRP A 313 8.58 11.35 8.78
N ALA A 314 7.41 10.97 8.26
CA ALA A 314 6.13 11.41 8.78
C ALA A 314 5.28 10.25 9.28
N ASP A 315 4.65 10.42 10.43
CA ASP A 315 3.64 9.55 10.99
C ASP A 315 2.26 9.98 10.48
N LEU A 316 1.60 9.11 9.73
CA LEU A 316 0.26 9.35 9.20
C LEU A 316 -0.85 8.99 10.19
N ASN A 317 -0.52 8.38 11.33
CA ASN A 317 -1.46 7.76 12.28
C ASN A 317 -2.39 6.70 11.67
N LEU A 318 -2.10 6.21 10.47
CA LEU A 318 -2.83 5.16 9.75
C LEU A 318 -1.83 4.25 9.01
N ASN A 319 -2.23 3.02 8.68
CA ASN A 319 -1.35 2.11 7.93
C ASN A 319 -1.12 2.65 6.50
N SER A 320 0.11 3.10 6.24
CA SER A 320 0.52 3.76 5.00
C SER A 320 0.40 2.87 3.76
N ASN A 321 0.44 1.55 3.92
CA ASN A 321 0.24 0.61 2.80
C ASN A 321 -1.17 0.70 2.21
N ASN A 322 -2.16 1.14 2.99
CA ASN A 322 -3.52 1.28 2.51
C ASN A 322 -3.70 2.43 1.49
N LEU A 323 -2.69 3.28 1.33
CA LEU A 323 -2.70 4.39 0.37
C LEU A 323 -2.03 4.05 -0.97
N ILE A 324 -1.39 2.88 -1.08
CA ILE A 324 -0.59 2.52 -2.28
C ILE A 324 -1.45 2.51 -3.54
N ASP A 325 -2.66 1.95 -3.46
CA ASP A 325 -3.58 1.82 -4.59
C ASP A 325 -4.11 3.18 -5.06
N LEU A 326 -3.94 4.23 -4.25
CA LEU A 326 -4.35 5.59 -4.56
C LEU A 326 -3.25 6.42 -5.25
N PHE A 327 -2.02 5.90 -5.37
CA PHE A 327 -0.90 6.65 -5.94
C PHE A 327 -1.15 7.11 -7.39
N SER A 328 -1.76 6.25 -8.20
CA SER A 328 -2.12 6.56 -9.60
C SER A 328 -3.20 7.64 -9.65
N THR A 329 -4.25 7.49 -8.84
CA THR A 329 -5.40 8.40 -8.76
C THR A 329 -4.98 9.81 -8.36
N PHE A 330 -4.14 9.94 -7.33
CA PHE A 330 -3.70 11.24 -6.83
C PHE A 330 -2.39 11.72 -7.45
N LYS A 331 -1.76 10.91 -8.32
CA LYS A 331 -0.50 11.23 -9.01
C LYS A 331 0.60 11.66 -8.05
N VAL A 332 0.70 10.96 -6.93
CA VAL A 332 1.74 11.13 -5.91
C VAL A 332 2.13 9.77 -5.33
N LYS A 333 3.42 9.57 -5.06
CA LYS A 333 3.95 8.33 -4.50
C LYS A 333 4.93 8.62 -3.37
N PHE A 334 4.91 7.78 -2.34
CA PHE A 334 5.84 7.79 -1.22
C PHE A 334 6.25 6.37 -0.84
N ASN A 335 7.30 6.24 -0.02
CA ASN A 335 7.78 4.94 0.41
C ASN A 335 7.20 4.58 1.79
N PRO A 336 6.38 3.52 1.90
CA PRO A 336 5.83 3.05 3.17
C PRO A 336 6.92 2.72 4.18
N GLY A 337 6.62 2.94 5.45
CA GLY A 337 7.60 2.91 6.52
C GLY A 337 8.08 1.51 6.90
N ASP A 338 7.21 0.51 6.76
CA ASP A 338 7.50 -0.90 7.01
C ASP A 338 8.65 -1.45 6.16
N LYS A 339 8.87 -0.93 4.95
CA LYS A 339 10.00 -1.31 4.10
C LYS A 339 11.36 -1.03 4.71
N PHE A 340 11.44 -0.11 5.68
CA PHE A 340 12.69 0.28 6.34
C PHE A 340 12.95 -0.51 7.63
N THR A 341 12.17 -1.56 7.88
CA THR A 341 12.18 -2.28 9.16
C THR A 341 12.60 -3.73 8.97
N VAL A 342 13.23 -4.31 9.98
CA VAL A 342 13.54 -5.75 10.00
C VAL A 342 12.32 -6.53 10.47
N ASN A 343 11.55 -5.98 11.41
CA ASN A 343 10.45 -6.67 12.10
C ASN A 343 9.05 -6.27 11.62
N GLY A 344 8.92 -5.53 10.51
CA GLY A 344 7.63 -5.07 10.00
C GLY A 344 6.99 -3.99 10.90
N THR A 345 7.81 -3.16 11.55
CA THR A 345 7.34 -2.03 12.37
C THR A 345 7.07 -0.80 11.49
N CYS A 346 6.69 0.34 12.07
CA CYS A 346 6.52 1.60 11.33
C CYS A 346 5.53 1.59 10.16
N GLU A 347 4.52 0.72 10.15
CA GLU A 347 3.47 0.68 9.12
C GLU A 347 2.73 2.03 8.99
N ASN A 348 2.69 2.81 10.07
CA ASN A 348 2.08 4.13 10.12
C ASN A 348 2.93 5.28 9.57
N PHE A 349 4.19 5.00 9.22
CA PHE A 349 5.12 6.02 8.75
C PHE A 349 5.29 6.01 7.24
N ILE A 350 5.71 7.15 6.70
CA ILE A 350 6.14 7.30 5.31
C ILE A 350 7.46 8.05 5.23
N ARG A 351 8.29 7.71 4.25
CA ARG A 351 9.47 8.50 3.89
C ARG A 351 9.22 9.32 2.64
N LEU A 352 9.43 10.63 2.76
CA LEU A 352 9.38 11.59 1.65
C LEU A 352 10.79 12.09 1.31
N SER A 353 11.19 11.97 0.05
CA SER A 353 12.47 12.51 -0.45
C SER A 353 12.27 13.88 -1.10
N PHE A 354 12.99 14.89 -0.64
CA PHE A 354 12.96 16.24 -1.22
C PHE A 354 14.17 16.53 -2.13
N SER A 355 14.95 15.51 -2.51
CA SER A 355 16.19 15.67 -3.28
C SER A 355 16.03 15.70 -4.80
N CYS A 356 14.93 15.15 -5.31
CA CYS A 356 14.79 14.85 -6.75
C CYS A 356 14.02 15.93 -7.51
N TYR A 357 12.87 16.36 -6.99
CA TYR A 357 11.96 17.31 -7.64
C TYR A 357 12.24 18.76 -7.25
N GLY A 358 11.89 19.71 -8.12
CA GLY A 358 12.01 21.15 -7.86
C GLY A 358 10.95 21.67 -6.87
N LEU A 359 11.07 22.94 -6.45
CA LEU A 359 10.21 23.54 -5.41
C LEU A 359 8.71 23.43 -5.71
N ALA A 360 8.29 23.80 -6.93
CA ALA A 360 6.89 23.78 -7.34
C ALA A 360 6.31 22.36 -7.33
N ASP A 361 7.09 21.37 -7.78
CA ASP A 361 6.66 19.98 -7.82
C ASP A 361 6.62 19.37 -6.41
N ILE A 362 7.55 19.73 -5.52
CA ILE A 362 7.50 19.30 -4.12
C ILE A 362 6.24 19.83 -3.43
N GLN A 363 5.93 21.12 -3.63
CA GLN A 363 4.71 21.72 -3.08
C GLN A 363 3.46 21.00 -3.61
N LEU A 364 3.33 20.85 -4.93
CA LEU A 364 2.19 20.17 -5.55
C LEU A 364 2.08 18.70 -5.11
N GLY A 365 3.21 18.01 -4.95
CA GLY A 365 3.25 16.65 -4.47
C GLY A 365 2.75 16.53 -3.04
N ALA A 366 3.15 17.45 -2.16
CA ALA A 366 2.66 17.51 -0.78
C ALA A 366 1.15 17.77 -0.73
N GLU A 367 0.64 18.70 -1.55
CA GLU A 367 -0.80 18.98 -1.67
C GLU A 367 -1.58 17.74 -2.14
N ARG A 368 -1.06 17.02 -3.14
CA ARG A 368 -1.66 15.76 -3.62
C ARG A 368 -1.65 14.66 -2.57
N LEU A 369 -0.56 14.53 -1.81
CA LEU A 369 -0.43 13.57 -0.72
C LEU A 369 -1.50 13.81 0.35
N LEU A 370 -1.66 15.06 0.77
CA LEU A 370 -2.65 15.45 1.77
C LEU A 370 -4.08 15.23 1.26
N LYS A 371 -4.34 15.54 -0.02
CA LYS A 371 -5.62 15.24 -0.66
C LYS A 371 -5.92 13.74 -0.70
N MET A 372 -4.91 12.92 -0.99
CA MET A 372 -5.02 11.46 -0.98
C MET A 372 -5.36 10.93 0.42
N ILE A 373 -4.61 11.36 1.44
CA ILE A 373 -4.85 10.98 2.83
C ILE A 373 -6.28 11.37 3.23
N LYS A 374 -6.67 12.62 2.98
CA LYS A 374 -8.02 13.12 3.29
C LYS A 374 -9.11 12.33 2.56
N SER A 375 -8.91 12.00 1.30
CA SER A 375 -9.86 11.21 0.52
C SER A 375 -10.00 9.79 1.07
N TYR A 376 -8.88 9.14 1.42
CA TYR A 376 -8.88 7.82 2.02
C TYR A 376 -9.63 7.81 3.35
N THR A 377 -9.35 8.79 4.21
CA THR A 377 -10.01 8.92 5.51
C THR A 377 -11.49 9.29 5.40
N SER A 378 -11.93 9.86 4.28
CA SER A 378 -13.33 10.27 4.06
C SER A 378 -14.18 9.21 3.34
N ASN A 379 -13.59 8.38 2.48
CA ASN A 379 -14.31 7.44 1.61
C ASN A 379 -14.52 6.06 2.21
N ILE A 380 -13.71 5.65 3.17
CA ILE A 380 -13.92 4.40 3.86
C ILE A 380 -14.75 4.73 5.10
N ASN A 381 -15.76 3.89 5.41
CA ASN A 381 -16.41 3.86 6.73
C ASN A 381 -15.40 3.39 7.78
N LEU A 382 -14.29 4.14 7.94
CA LEU A 382 -13.23 3.83 8.87
C LEU A 382 -13.70 4.19 10.26
N TYR A 383 -13.38 3.32 11.19
CA TYR A 383 -13.71 3.49 12.59
C TYR A 383 -12.62 4.29 13.28
N ASN A 384 -13.02 5.27 14.07
CA ASN A 384 -12.13 5.88 15.05
C ASN A 384 -12.34 5.14 16.36
N VAL A 385 -11.30 4.52 16.88
CA VAL A 385 -11.41 3.68 18.06
C VAL A 385 -10.66 4.33 19.20
N ALA A 386 -11.38 4.68 20.27
CA ALA A 386 -10.76 5.11 21.50
C ALA A 386 -10.65 3.95 22.48
N VAL A 387 -9.50 3.79 23.16
CA VAL A 387 -9.27 2.68 24.09
C VAL A 387 -8.94 3.23 25.47
N LEU A 388 -9.83 2.98 26.44
CA LEU A 388 -9.59 3.18 27.87
C LEU A 388 -9.02 1.89 28.48
N GLY A 389 -8.00 2.03 29.32
CA GLY A 389 -7.27 0.88 29.86
C GLY A 389 -6.17 0.34 28.93
N TYR A 390 -5.77 1.11 27.91
CA TYR A 390 -4.77 0.73 26.90
C TYR A 390 -3.39 0.29 27.45
N ARG A 391 -3.03 0.71 28.67
CA ARG A 391 -1.78 0.31 29.35
C ARG A 391 -1.86 -1.06 30.02
N GLY A 392 -3.06 -1.60 30.20
CA GLY A 392 -3.26 -2.96 30.72
C GLY A 392 -2.85 -4.02 29.68
N HIS A 393 -2.66 -5.27 30.12
CA HIS A 393 -2.26 -6.35 29.22
C HIS A 393 -3.24 -6.50 28.04
N LEU A 394 -4.55 -6.60 28.33
CA LEU A 394 -5.61 -6.67 27.31
C LEU A 394 -5.70 -5.41 26.44
N GLY A 395 -5.66 -4.22 27.05
CA GLY A 395 -5.71 -2.95 26.30
C GLY A 395 -4.55 -2.80 25.32
N SER A 396 -3.34 -3.20 25.71
CA SER A 396 -2.16 -3.11 24.85
C SER A 396 -2.26 -4.04 23.64
N GLU A 397 -2.85 -5.23 23.81
CA GLU A 397 -3.02 -6.19 22.74
C GLU A 397 -4.14 -5.79 21.77
N ILE A 398 -5.25 -5.25 22.29
CA ILE A 398 -6.32 -4.64 21.48
C ILE A 398 -5.74 -3.54 20.59
N VAL A 399 -4.92 -2.63 21.14
CA VAL A 399 -4.29 -1.56 20.35
C VAL A 399 -3.38 -2.12 19.25
N LYS A 400 -2.62 -3.19 19.51
CA LYS A 400 -1.80 -3.84 18.47
C LYS A 400 -2.65 -4.45 17.35
N CYS A 401 -3.77 -5.10 17.69
CA CYS A 401 -4.68 -5.68 16.70
C CYS A 401 -5.37 -4.59 15.87
N LEU A 402 -5.83 -3.50 16.52
CA LEU A 402 -6.47 -2.37 15.84
C LEU A 402 -5.55 -1.71 14.82
N LYS A 403 -4.25 -1.56 15.12
CA LYS A 403 -3.27 -0.99 14.20
C LYS A 403 -3.13 -1.77 12.89
N LYS A 404 -3.48 -3.06 12.89
CA LYS A 404 -3.37 -3.97 11.75
C LYS A 404 -4.66 -4.07 10.93
N ASP A 405 -5.81 -3.62 11.44
CA ASP A 405 -7.09 -3.74 10.74
C ASP A 405 -7.31 -2.54 9.81
N LYS A 406 -7.52 -2.82 8.52
CA LYS A 406 -7.69 -1.82 7.46
C LYS A 406 -8.94 -0.95 7.61
N ALA A 407 -9.89 -1.35 8.46
CA ALA A 407 -11.11 -0.60 8.75
C ALA A 407 -10.92 0.45 9.86
N ILE A 408 -9.74 0.56 10.50
CA ILE A 408 -9.49 1.52 11.57
C ILE A 408 -8.73 2.73 11.02
N ALA A 409 -9.32 3.94 11.12
CA ALA A 409 -8.70 5.20 10.68
C ALA A 409 -7.74 5.76 11.72
N ARG A 410 -8.18 5.79 12.98
CA ARG A 410 -7.49 6.45 14.08
C ARG A 410 -7.68 5.66 15.36
N ILE A 411 -6.62 5.57 16.15
CA ILE A 411 -6.65 4.97 17.48
C ILE A 411 -6.29 6.02 18.51
N THR A 412 -7.20 6.30 19.44
CA THR A 412 -6.99 7.27 20.52
C THR A 412 -6.83 6.52 21.84
N CYS A 413 -5.68 6.66 22.50
CA CYS A 413 -5.47 6.06 23.82
C CYS A 413 -5.98 7.03 24.91
N ILE A 414 -7.05 6.66 25.61
CA ILE A 414 -7.64 7.51 26.65
C ILE A 414 -6.82 7.37 27.94
N GLY A 415 -6.17 8.47 28.34
CA GLY A 415 -5.39 8.57 29.58
C GLY A 415 -6.27 8.77 30.83
N ARG A 416 -5.64 8.88 32.00
CA ARG A 416 -6.34 9.08 33.28
C ARG A 416 -7.13 10.39 33.36
N GLU A 417 -6.73 11.39 32.58
CA GLU A 417 -7.40 12.69 32.53
C GLU A 417 -8.69 12.67 31.68
N LEU A 418 -9.04 11.51 31.10
CA LEU A 418 -10.25 11.27 30.34
C LEU A 418 -10.51 12.26 29.18
N THR A 419 -9.45 12.87 28.65
CA THR A 419 -9.58 13.79 27.52
C THR A 419 -9.96 13.03 26.25
N TYR A 420 -11.23 13.10 25.88
CA TYR A 420 -11.75 12.58 24.60
C TYR A 420 -12.61 13.65 23.93
N LYS A 421 -12.35 13.90 22.64
CA LYS A 421 -13.20 14.74 21.78
C LYS A 421 -13.78 13.84 20.69
N SER A 422 -15.11 13.81 20.59
CA SER A 422 -15.79 13.15 19.48
C SER A 422 -15.61 13.97 18.20
N GLY A 423 -15.23 13.31 17.11
CA GLY A 423 -14.93 13.95 15.84
C GLY A 423 -15.75 13.42 14.66
N ASN A 424 -16.41 12.27 14.81
CA ASN A 424 -17.06 11.61 13.67
C ASN A 424 -18.21 10.66 14.09
N LYS A 425 -19.11 10.34 13.15
CA LYS A 425 -20.24 9.40 13.35
C LYS A 425 -19.78 7.94 13.51
N ASN A 426 -18.52 7.64 13.17
CA ASN A 426 -17.92 6.30 13.20
C ASN A 426 -17.00 6.07 14.42
N ASP A 427 -17.17 6.87 15.47
CA ASP A 427 -16.39 6.78 16.71
C ASP A 427 -16.92 5.64 17.60
N VAL A 428 -16.04 4.80 18.14
CA VAL A 428 -16.37 3.77 19.15
C VAL A 428 -15.38 3.85 20.31
N ILE A 429 -15.85 3.61 21.53
CA ILE A 429 -14.98 3.52 22.71
C ILE A 429 -14.92 2.08 23.21
N ILE A 430 -13.71 1.58 23.45
CA ILE A 430 -13.46 0.30 24.09
C ILE A 430 -12.96 0.56 25.49
N ASP A 431 -13.67 0.05 26.49
CA ASP A 431 -13.27 0.10 27.88
C ASP A 431 -12.86 -1.30 28.37
N VAL A 432 -11.57 -1.44 28.66
CA VAL A 432 -10.97 -2.64 29.28
C VAL A 432 -10.20 -2.25 30.55
N SER A 433 -10.70 -1.24 31.26
CA SER A 433 -10.07 -0.69 32.44
C SER A 433 -10.51 -1.41 33.73
N THR A 434 -11.00 -0.66 34.71
CA THR A 434 -11.52 -1.14 36.00
C THR A 434 -12.93 -0.62 36.18
N PRO A 435 -13.77 -1.20 37.06
CA PRO A 435 -15.14 -0.70 37.24
C PRO A 435 -15.23 0.80 37.56
N VAL A 436 -14.29 1.31 38.37
CA VAL A 436 -14.14 2.76 38.65
C VAL A 436 -13.75 3.54 37.38
N GLY A 437 -12.92 2.96 36.52
CA GLY A 437 -12.58 3.54 35.22
C GLY A 437 -13.79 3.64 34.28
N THR A 438 -14.61 2.59 34.24
CA THR A 438 -15.89 2.57 33.51
C THR A 438 -16.83 3.66 34.03
N GLU A 439 -16.96 3.79 35.35
CA GLU A 439 -17.79 4.82 35.99
C GLU A 439 -17.34 6.23 35.61
N ASN A 440 -16.04 6.51 35.74
CA ASN A 440 -15.48 7.81 35.39
C ASN A 440 -15.64 8.14 33.91
N LEU A 441 -15.46 7.14 33.02
CA LEU A 441 -15.69 7.31 31.58
C LEU A 441 -17.13 7.69 31.29
N LEU A 442 -18.11 6.95 31.82
CA LEU A 442 -19.52 7.21 31.54
C LEU A 442 -19.97 8.57 32.09
N ASN A 443 -19.50 8.96 33.28
CA ASN A 443 -19.74 10.30 33.82
C ASN A 443 -19.16 11.38 32.91
N TYR A 444 -17.90 11.25 32.50
CA TYR A 444 -17.27 12.19 31.57
C TYR A 444 -18.06 12.33 30.25
N LEU A 445 -18.48 11.21 29.66
CA LEU A 445 -19.23 11.23 28.40
C LEU A 445 -20.61 11.89 28.57
N LEU A 446 -21.32 11.62 29.67
CA LEU A 446 -22.60 12.26 29.99
C LEU A 446 -22.44 13.76 30.24
N ASP A 447 -21.46 14.16 31.06
CA ASP A 447 -21.23 15.57 31.44
C ASP A 447 -20.82 16.45 30.25
N ASN A 448 -20.23 15.84 29.21
CA ASN A 448 -19.82 16.52 27.99
C ASN A 448 -20.76 16.27 26.80
N GLU A 449 -21.91 15.62 27.01
CA GLU A 449 -22.91 15.28 25.98
C GLU A 449 -22.33 14.51 24.77
N ILE A 450 -21.38 13.60 25.04
CA ILE A 450 -20.74 12.77 24.02
C ILE A 450 -21.43 11.40 23.98
N TYR A 451 -22.20 11.15 22.91
CA TYR A 451 -22.98 9.92 22.75
C TYR A 451 -22.40 9.05 21.63
N VAL A 452 -21.35 8.29 21.96
CA VAL A 452 -20.71 7.33 21.06
C VAL A 452 -20.91 5.90 21.56
N PRO A 453 -20.99 4.89 20.68
CA PRO A 453 -21.08 3.51 21.11
C PRO A 453 -19.90 3.05 21.98
N VAL A 454 -20.20 2.27 23.03
CA VAL A 454 -19.20 1.80 24.00
C VAL A 454 -19.19 0.27 24.10
N VAL A 455 -18.01 -0.33 24.02
CA VAL A 455 -17.78 -1.76 24.26
C VAL A 455 -17.04 -1.92 25.59
N ILE A 456 -17.71 -2.48 26.59
CA ILE A 456 -17.17 -2.68 27.94
C ILE A 456 -16.71 -4.13 28.08
N GLY A 457 -15.40 -4.32 28.11
CA GLY A 457 -14.74 -5.58 28.46
C GLY A 457 -14.30 -5.68 29.92
N THR A 458 -14.50 -4.62 30.70
CA THR A 458 -14.28 -4.60 32.15
C THR A 458 -15.23 -5.60 32.84
N THR A 459 -14.70 -6.38 33.80
CA THR A 459 -15.46 -7.36 34.59
C THR A 459 -15.47 -6.96 36.07
N GLY A 460 -16.47 -7.43 36.84
CA GLY A 460 -16.65 -7.12 38.26
C GLY A 460 -17.91 -6.31 38.55
N ASP A 461 -17.89 -5.51 39.61
CA ASP A 461 -19.01 -4.69 40.06
C ASP A 461 -19.16 -3.43 39.19
N LEU A 462 -19.78 -3.60 38.03
CA LEU A 462 -19.97 -2.53 37.04
C LEU A 462 -21.04 -1.52 37.49
N PRO A 463 -20.92 -0.24 37.11
CA PRO A 463 -21.85 0.82 37.50
C PRO A 463 -23.18 0.72 36.70
N ASN A 464 -24.00 -0.28 37.02
CA ASN A 464 -25.19 -0.67 36.25
C ASN A 464 -26.21 0.47 36.07
N VAL A 465 -26.36 1.36 37.05
CA VAL A 465 -27.24 2.53 36.97
C VAL A 465 -26.78 3.51 35.90
N LEU A 466 -25.47 3.78 35.83
CA LEU A 466 -24.86 4.65 34.82
C LEU A 466 -24.87 4.02 33.44
N ILE A 467 -24.60 2.71 33.35
CA ILE A 467 -24.72 1.95 32.10
C ILE A 467 -26.14 2.09 31.54
N LYS A 468 -27.16 1.89 32.38
CA LYS A 468 -28.56 2.04 31.95
C LYS A 468 -28.87 3.46 31.48
N LYS A 469 -28.44 4.47 32.23
CA LYS A 469 -28.63 5.89 31.88
C LYS A 469 -27.96 6.26 30.55
N TYR A 470 -26.69 5.87 30.34
CA TYR A 470 -25.99 6.14 29.08
C TYR A 470 -26.58 5.37 27.90
N SER A 471 -27.08 4.14 28.14
CA SER A 471 -27.66 3.30 27.09
C SER A 471 -28.91 3.88 26.43
N GLU A 472 -29.56 4.87 27.04
CA GLU A 472 -30.70 5.60 26.45
C GLU A 472 -30.25 6.45 25.24
N PHE A 473 -28.97 6.84 25.19
CA PHE A 473 -28.43 7.74 24.16
C PHE A 473 -27.54 7.03 23.14
N ALA A 474 -26.81 5.99 23.55
CA ALA A 474 -25.89 5.25 22.69
C ALA A 474 -25.87 3.75 23.01
N SER A 475 -25.37 2.92 22.08
CA SER A 475 -25.31 1.48 22.29
C SER A 475 -24.15 1.11 23.22
N ILE A 476 -24.43 0.29 24.23
CA ILE A 476 -23.42 -0.32 25.12
C ILE A 476 -23.39 -1.83 24.87
N SER A 477 -22.21 -2.40 24.59
CA SER A 477 -22.00 -3.84 24.61
C SER A 477 -21.22 -4.28 25.84
N LEU A 478 -21.80 -5.19 26.62
CA LEU A 478 -21.14 -5.83 27.76
C LEU A 478 -20.51 -7.16 27.29
N VAL A 479 -19.18 -7.17 27.17
CA VAL A 479 -18.41 -8.27 26.58
C VAL A 479 -17.37 -8.76 27.60
N PRO A 480 -17.74 -9.60 28.58
CA PRO A 480 -16.82 -10.06 29.63
C PRO A 480 -15.66 -10.91 29.09
N ASN A 481 -15.74 -11.34 27.83
CA ASN A 481 -14.68 -12.07 27.14
C ASN A 481 -14.76 -11.85 25.62
N PHE A 482 -13.67 -11.42 25.00
CA PHE A 482 -13.62 -11.18 23.55
C PHE A 482 -13.34 -12.44 22.72
N SER A 483 -13.09 -13.60 23.32
CA SER A 483 -12.81 -14.84 22.55
C SER A 483 -14.03 -15.30 21.75
N LEU A 484 -13.87 -15.44 20.43
CA LEU A 484 -14.89 -16.04 19.54
C LEU A 484 -15.24 -17.48 19.96
N GLY A 485 -14.29 -18.21 20.53
CA GLY A 485 -14.52 -19.58 21.00
C GLY A 485 -15.51 -19.64 22.17
N ILE A 486 -15.56 -18.61 23.02
CA ILE A 486 -16.59 -18.49 24.05
C ILE A 486 -17.97 -18.26 23.42
N SER A 487 -18.07 -17.44 22.37
CA SER A 487 -19.32 -17.26 21.63
C SER A 487 -19.84 -18.57 21.04
N VAL A 488 -18.95 -19.45 20.56
CA VAL A 488 -19.32 -20.80 20.10
C VAL A 488 -19.83 -21.65 21.27
N LEU A 489 -19.10 -21.66 22.39
CA LEU A 489 -19.45 -22.43 23.58
C LEU A 489 -20.81 -22.01 24.17
N THR A 490 -21.10 -20.71 24.25
CA THR A 490 -22.38 -20.19 24.75
C THR A 490 -23.55 -20.45 23.80
N ASN A 491 -23.30 -20.49 22.48
CA ASN A 491 -24.34 -20.83 21.50
C ASN A 491 -24.66 -22.33 21.45
N PHE A 492 -23.78 -23.19 22.00
CA PHE A 492 -24.00 -24.63 22.05
C PHE A 492 -25.29 -25.01 22.79
N ASN A 493 -25.73 -24.21 23.77
CA ASN A 493 -27.01 -24.43 24.47
C ASN A 493 -28.21 -24.49 23.52
N LYS A 494 -28.19 -23.76 22.39
CA LYS A 494 -29.29 -23.77 21.41
C LYS A 494 -29.48 -25.12 20.72
N LEU A 495 -28.46 -25.98 20.76
CA LEU A 495 -28.49 -27.33 20.20
C LEU A 495 -28.95 -28.38 21.22
N ILE A 496 -28.89 -28.06 22.52
CA ILE A 496 -29.30 -28.94 23.61
C ILE A 496 -30.69 -28.48 24.06
N THR A 497 -31.72 -29.00 23.42
CA THR A 497 -33.11 -28.59 23.63
C THR A 497 -33.85 -29.41 24.70
N ARG A 498 -33.15 -30.12 25.59
CA ARG A 498 -33.78 -31.08 26.51
C ARG A 498 -33.47 -30.84 28.00
N ASP A 499 -34.47 -31.10 28.84
CA ASP A 499 -34.49 -30.95 30.31
C ASP A 499 -33.86 -32.11 31.08
N ASP A 500 -33.28 -33.11 30.40
CA ASP A 500 -32.78 -34.38 30.95
C ASP A 500 -31.26 -34.45 31.15
N TRP A 501 -30.54 -33.32 31.02
CA TRP A 501 -29.08 -33.26 31.18
C TRP A 501 -28.66 -32.45 32.41
N ASP A 502 -27.83 -33.06 33.24
CA ASP A 502 -27.09 -32.39 34.30
C ASP A 502 -25.91 -31.61 33.68
N ILE A 503 -25.70 -30.38 34.15
CA ILE A 503 -24.71 -29.46 33.60
C ILE A 503 -23.70 -29.09 34.67
N GLU A 504 -22.41 -29.24 34.38
CA GLU A 504 -21.31 -28.77 35.23
C GLU A 504 -20.35 -27.89 34.42
N ILE A 505 -19.93 -26.78 35.01
CA ILE A 505 -18.94 -25.88 34.41
C ILE A 505 -17.65 -25.96 35.24
N CYS A 506 -16.52 -26.17 34.57
CA CYS A 506 -15.20 -26.05 35.17
C CYS A 506 -14.41 -24.96 34.45
N GLU A 507 -13.77 -24.07 35.19
CA GLU A 507 -12.85 -23.07 34.64
C GLU A 507 -11.46 -23.20 35.26
N ARG A 508 -10.44 -22.93 34.46
CA ARG A 508 -9.05 -22.83 34.92
C ARG A 508 -8.42 -21.56 34.38
N HIS A 509 -7.81 -20.80 35.28
CA HIS A 509 -7.13 -19.54 34.96
C HIS A 509 -5.85 -19.41 35.78
N HIS A 510 -4.96 -18.51 35.35
CA HIS A 510 -3.75 -18.19 36.07
C HIS A 510 -4.03 -17.68 37.50
N THR A 511 -3.04 -17.80 38.39
CA THR A 511 -3.16 -17.44 39.83
C THR A 511 -3.50 -15.96 40.07
N ARG A 512 -3.11 -15.08 39.15
CA ARG A 512 -3.34 -13.62 39.24
C ARG A 512 -4.78 -13.17 38.93
N LYS A 513 -5.69 -14.05 38.49
CA LYS A 513 -7.07 -13.67 38.11
C LYS A 513 -7.93 -13.49 39.38
N ARG A 514 -8.47 -12.28 39.56
CA ARG A 514 -9.09 -11.83 40.82
C ARG A 514 -10.54 -12.28 41.02
N ASP A 515 -11.31 -12.38 39.95
CA ASP A 515 -12.72 -12.84 39.97
C ASP A 515 -12.80 -14.36 40.15
N ARG A 516 -13.68 -14.85 41.04
CA ARG A 516 -13.97 -16.28 41.26
C ARG A 516 -15.44 -16.47 41.66
N PRO A 517 -16.28 -17.13 40.84
CA PRO A 517 -16.04 -17.58 39.46
C PRO A 517 -15.69 -16.44 38.51
N SER A 518 -15.06 -16.72 37.36
CA SER A 518 -14.81 -15.65 36.39
C SER A 518 -16.10 -15.12 35.76
N GLY A 519 -16.06 -13.89 35.27
CA GLY A 519 -17.15 -13.33 34.47
C GLY A 519 -17.51 -14.18 33.24
N THR A 520 -16.54 -14.91 32.68
CA THR A 520 -16.80 -15.85 31.57
C THR A 520 -17.57 -17.08 32.03
N ALA A 521 -17.23 -17.66 33.18
CA ALA A 521 -17.94 -18.81 33.73
C ALA A 521 -19.38 -18.45 34.15
N LEU A 522 -19.57 -17.27 34.74
CA LEU A 522 -20.90 -16.73 35.05
C LEU A 522 -21.74 -16.53 33.78
N LEU A 523 -21.14 -15.97 32.71
CA LEU A 523 -21.82 -15.85 31.42
C LEU A 523 -22.24 -17.22 30.85
N ILE A 524 -21.34 -18.23 30.89
CA ILE A 524 -21.67 -19.58 30.41
C ILE A 524 -22.83 -20.15 31.23
N LYS A 525 -22.80 -20.04 32.56
CA LYS A 525 -23.90 -20.47 33.43
C LYS A 525 -25.22 -19.80 33.06
N GLU A 526 -25.20 -18.48 32.85
CA GLU A 526 -26.39 -17.71 32.48
C GLU A 526 -26.92 -18.09 31.08
N CYS A 527 -26.04 -18.38 30.13
CA CYS A 527 -26.40 -18.85 28.80
C CYS A 527 -26.99 -20.27 28.81
N MET A 528 -26.62 -21.09 29.80
CA MET A 528 -27.11 -22.46 30.03
C MET A 528 -28.37 -22.51 30.92
N GLY A 529 -28.93 -21.36 31.32
CA GLY A 529 -30.17 -21.29 32.11
C GLY A 529 -29.99 -21.21 33.63
N GLY A 530 -28.78 -20.93 34.12
CA GLY A 530 -28.50 -20.68 35.54
C GLY A 530 -28.59 -19.19 35.91
N GLU A 531 -29.54 -18.84 36.79
CA GLU A 531 -29.89 -17.53 37.40
C GLU A 531 -30.13 -16.29 36.50
N GLY A 532 -31.32 -15.68 36.69
CA GLY A 532 -31.82 -14.43 36.08
C GLY A 532 -33.33 -14.50 35.77
N GLU A 533 -34.12 -13.51 36.22
CA GLU A 533 -35.60 -13.51 36.09
C GLU A 533 -36.05 -12.97 34.71
N VAL A 534 -36.33 -13.84 33.73
CA VAL A 534 -37.12 -13.47 32.55
C VAL A 534 -37.99 -14.66 32.11
N ARG A 535 -39.31 -14.50 32.25
CA ARG A 535 -40.37 -15.28 31.57
C ARG A 535 -40.44 -16.80 31.84
N GLY A 536 -40.61 -17.20 33.11
CA GLY A 536 -41.39 -18.40 33.43
C GLY A 536 -40.79 -19.79 33.15
N GLU A 537 -39.51 -19.92 32.80
CA GLU A 537 -38.85 -21.23 32.65
C GLU A 537 -38.19 -21.71 33.96
N LYS A 538 -38.14 -23.05 34.16
CA LYS A 538 -37.61 -23.69 35.36
C LYS A 538 -36.10 -23.43 35.52
N LYS A 539 -35.70 -22.94 36.71
CA LYS A 539 -34.31 -22.68 37.10
C LYS A 539 -33.51 -23.98 37.21
N ARG A 540 -32.32 -24.05 36.61
CA ARG A 540 -31.35 -25.14 36.81
C ARG A 540 -30.24 -24.69 37.76
N ASP A 541 -29.91 -25.50 38.76
CA ASP A 541 -28.72 -25.27 39.59
C ASP A 541 -27.50 -25.85 38.86
N ILE A 542 -26.63 -24.98 38.37
CA ILE A 542 -25.43 -25.34 37.60
C ILE A 542 -24.20 -25.03 38.45
N PRO A 543 -23.48 -26.06 38.97
CA PRO A 543 -22.25 -25.87 39.70
C PRO A 543 -21.13 -25.32 38.81
N ILE A 544 -20.34 -24.39 39.36
CA ILE A 544 -19.12 -23.88 38.74
C ILE A 544 -17.92 -24.26 39.61
N ASN A 545 -17.01 -25.06 39.08
CA ASN A 545 -15.73 -25.36 39.71
C ASN A 545 -14.65 -24.44 39.15
N SER A 546 -14.05 -23.62 40.02
CA SER A 546 -13.01 -22.66 39.63
C SER A 546 -11.64 -23.07 40.14
N ILE A 547 -10.73 -23.36 39.20
CA ILE A 547 -9.33 -23.73 39.45
C ILE A 547 -8.43 -22.53 39.15
N ARG A 548 -7.40 -22.31 39.97
CA ARG A 548 -6.36 -21.28 39.78
C ARG A 548 -5.00 -21.96 39.78
N GLU A 549 -4.37 -22.10 38.62
CA GLU A 549 -3.17 -22.92 38.45
C GLU A 549 -2.22 -22.31 37.41
N GLY A 550 -0.92 -22.26 37.74
CA GLY A 550 0.16 -21.84 36.85
C GLY A 550 -0.09 -20.51 36.11
N ASP A 551 0.35 -20.49 34.85
CA ASP A 551 0.16 -19.39 33.90
C ASP A 551 -0.94 -19.69 32.84
N THR A 552 -1.91 -20.55 33.17
CA THR A 552 -3.01 -20.90 32.25
C THR A 552 -3.78 -19.63 31.82
N LEU A 553 -3.79 -19.36 30.51
CA LEU A 553 -4.40 -18.15 29.93
C LEU A 553 -5.93 -18.11 30.02
N GLY A 554 -6.56 -19.28 30.15
CA GLY A 554 -7.99 -19.45 30.34
C GLY A 554 -8.50 -20.72 29.65
N GLU A 555 -9.07 -21.62 30.44
CA GLU A 555 -9.71 -22.85 29.98
C GLU A 555 -11.11 -22.94 30.58
N HIS A 556 -12.09 -23.32 29.76
CA HIS A 556 -13.49 -23.46 30.16
C HIS A 556 -14.01 -24.78 29.61
N LYS A 557 -14.43 -25.65 30.52
CA LYS A 557 -14.98 -26.96 30.23
C LYS A 557 -16.46 -26.99 30.63
N LEU A 558 -17.32 -27.31 29.66
CA LEU A 558 -18.73 -27.62 29.89
C LEU A 558 -18.89 -29.12 29.85
N THR A 559 -19.40 -29.70 30.94
CA THR A 559 -19.71 -31.12 31.04
C THR A 559 -21.22 -31.29 31.11
N LEU A 560 -21.75 -32.14 30.25
CA LEU A 560 -23.16 -32.47 30.16
C LEU A 560 -23.27 -33.98 30.37
N THR A 561 -24.06 -34.41 31.35
CA THR A 561 -24.26 -35.83 31.63
C THR A 561 -25.74 -36.16 31.69
N ASN A 562 -26.12 -37.30 31.11
CA ASN A 562 -27.36 -37.98 31.41
C ASN A 562 -27.03 -39.42 31.86
N GLY A 563 -28.03 -40.20 32.27
CA GLY A 563 -27.83 -41.57 32.77
C GLY A 563 -27.25 -42.58 31.76
N TYR A 564 -27.00 -42.17 30.51
CA TYR A 564 -26.55 -43.03 29.41
C TYR A 564 -25.25 -42.54 28.75
N GLU A 565 -25.00 -41.23 28.76
CA GLU A 565 -23.92 -40.61 28.01
C GLU A 565 -23.39 -39.34 28.70
N LYS A 566 -22.15 -39.00 28.33
CA LYS A 566 -21.42 -37.84 28.82
C LYS A 566 -20.83 -37.10 27.63
N LEU A 567 -21.15 -35.82 27.51
CA LEU A 567 -20.59 -34.91 26.52
C LEU A 567 -19.71 -33.87 27.22
N GLU A 568 -18.51 -33.64 26.69
CA GLU A 568 -17.58 -32.65 27.21
C GLU A 568 -17.17 -31.69 26.10
N LEU A 569 -17.36 -30.39 26.32
CA LEU A 569 -16.83 -29.34 25.44
C LEU A 569 -15.74 -28.58 26.18
N ASN A 570 -14.55 -28.54 25.58
CA ASN A 570 -13.42 -27.81 26.13
C ASN A 570 -13.04 -26.64 25.22
N HIS A 571 -12.92 -25.46 25.78
CA HIS A 571 -12.36 -24.28 25.14
C HIS A 571 -11.09 -23.85 25.90
N SER A 572 -9.95 -23.92 25.21
CA SER A 572 -8.64 -23.53 25.72
C SER A 572 -8.05 -22.38 24.92
N ILE A 573 -7.53 -21.37 25.61
CA ILE A 573 -6.86 -20.22 24.98
C ILE A 573 -5.38 -20.53 24.82
N ILE A 574 -4.94 -20.63 23.57
CA ILE A 574 -3.55 -20.91 23.20
C ILE A 574 -2.72 -19.61 23.15
N ASP A 575 -3.35 -18.50 22.76
CA ASP A 575 -2.68 -17.22 22.56
C ASP A 575 -3.59 -16.04 22.94
N TYR A 576 -3.02 -15.09 23.67
CA TYR A 576 -3.72 -13.90 24.17
C TYR A 576 -4.20 -12.95 23.05
N ARG A 577 -3.58 -13.04 21.85
CA ARG A 577 -3.98 -12.27 20.65
C ARG A 577 -5.43 -12.50 20.25
N VAL A 578 -6.03 -13.63 20.64
CA VAL A 578 -7.43 -13.95 20.36
C VAL A 578 -8.40 -12.89 20.90
N PHE A 579 -8.08 -12.27 22.04
CA PHE A 579 -8.93 -11.25 22.63
C PHE A 579 -8.88 -9.93 21.84
N GLY A 580 -7.69 -9.55 21.36
CA GLY A 580 -7.51 -8.39 20.50
C GLY A 580 -8.25 -8.55 19.17
N MET A 581 -8.07 -9.70 18.51
CA MET A 581 -8.78 -10.04 17.26
C MET A 581 -10.30 -10.09 17.45
N GLY A 582 -10.76 -10.70 18.53
CA GLY A 582 -12.17 -10.78 18.86
C GLY A 582 -12.79 -9.40 19.09
N CYS A 583 -12.10 -8.52 19.81
CA CYS A 583 -12.54 -7.15 20.07
C CYS A 583 -12.78 -6.37 18.76
N VAL A 584 -11.91 -6.51 17.76
CA VAL A 584 -12.07 -5.90 16.43
C VAL A 584 -13.38 -6.34 15.75
N ASN A 585 -13.79 -7.59 15.91
CA ASN A 585 -15.08 -8.07 15.38
C ASN A 585 -16.28 -7.46 16.11
N PHE A 586 -16.19 -7.23 17.42
CA PHE A 586 -17.26 -6.57 18.18
C PHE A 586 -17.43 -5.10 17.77
N ILE A 587 -16.34 -4.38 17.46
CA ILE A 587 -16.38 -3.00 16.97
C ILE A 587 -17.23 -2.89 15.70
N LYS A 588 -16.98 -3.77 14.72
CA LYS A 588 -17.70 -3.82 13.44
C LYS A 588 -19.20 -4.02 13.65
N GLN A 589 -19.59 -4.79 14.66
CA GLN A 589 -20.99 -5.04 15.01
C GLN A 589 -21.63 -3.89 15.79
N GLN A 590 -20.85 -3.21 16.65
CA GLN A 590 -21.37 -2.23 17.60
C GLN A 590 -21.93 -0.97 16.94
N LEU A 591 -21.31 -0.51 15.84
CA LEU A 591 -21.69 0.74 15.17
C LEU A 591 -23.02 0.66 14.41
N ASN A 592 -23.51 -0.54 14.16
CA ASN A 592 -24.81 -0.77 13.52
C ASN A 592 -25.95 -0.98 14.52
N ARG A 593 -25.69 -0.83 15.83
CA ARG A 593 -26.67 -1.07 16.89
C ARG A 593 -27.37 0.21 17.32
N ASN A 594 -28.69 0.10 17.49
CA ASN A 594 -29.48 1.14 18.14
C ASN A 594 -29.05 1.31 19.62
N PRO A 595 -29.30 2.49 20.21
CA PRO A 595 -29.13 2.72 21.65
C PRO A 595 -29.77 1.60 22.49
N GLY A 596 -29.08 1.21 23.55
CA GLY A 596 -29.49 0.12 24.43
C GLY A 596 -28.32 -0.71 24.93
N ILE A 597 -28.62 -1.61 25.88
CA ILE A 597 -27.64 -2.55 26.45
C ILE A 597 -27.68 -3.86 25.65
N HIS A 598 -26.53 -4.27 25.15
CA HIS A 598 -26.34 -5.47 24.35
C HIS A 598 -25.38 -6.42 25.08
N THR A 599 -25.74 -7.71 25.15
CA THR A 599 -24.93 -8.75 25.79
C THR A 599 -24.63 -9.88 24.81
N LEU A 600 -23.74 -10.80 25.20
CA LEU A 600 -23.36 -11.93 24.36
C LEU A 600 -24.57 -12.83 23.97
N LYS A 601 -25.61 -12.85 24.81
CA LYS A 601 -26.87 -13.60 24.64
C LYS A 601 -27.68 -13.16 23.41
N ASN A 602 -27.62 -11.87 23.06
CA ASN A 602 -28.39 -11.27 21.96
C ASN A 602 -27.72 -11.43 20.57
N HIS A 603 -26.46 -11.89 20.50
CA HIS A 603 -25.77 -12.04 19.19
C HIS A 603 -26.35 -13.13 18.28
N GLY A 604 -27.21 -14.00 18.80
CA GLY A 604 -27.75 -15.12 18.03
C GLY A 604 -29.08 -14.87 17.31
N ASN A 605 -29.75 -13.73 17.52
CA ASN A 605 -31.02 -13.40 16.84
C ASN A 605 -30.88 -12.30 15.78
N GLU A 606 -29.89 -11.41 15.90
CA GLU A 606 -29.69 -10.31 14.94
C GLU A 606 -28.73 -10.70 13.79
N SER A 607 -27.95 -11.77 13.93
CA SER A 607 -26.93 -12.21 12.98
C SER A 607 -27.45 -13.12 11.86
N ARG A 608 -28.75 -13.41 11.79
CA ARG A 608 -29.36 -14.29 10.78
C ARG A 608 -30.02 -13.58 9.60
N VAL A 609 -29.94 -12.25 9.52
CA VAL A 609 -30.47 -11.49 8.38
C VAL A 609 -29.35 -10.67 7.75
N SER A 610 -28.38 -11.30 7.05
CA SER A 610 -27.64 -10.63 5.95
C SER A 610 -26.49 -11.41 5.27
N LEU A 611 -26.25 -12.71 5.47
CA LEU A 611 -25.15 -13.39 4.77
C LEU A 611 -25.52 -14.80 4.30
N ASN A 612 -26.24 -14.87 3.18
CA ASN A 612 -26.26 -15.98 2.21
C ASN A 612 -27.38 -15.67 1.20
N ARG A 613 -27.17 -14.69 0.31
CA ARG A 613 -27.98 -14.60 -0.90
C ARG A 613 -27.11 -15.03 -2.07
N GLU A 614 -27.48 -16.16 -2.64
CA GLU A 614 -27.03 -16.54 -3.97
C GLU A 614 -27.60 -15.51 -4.96
N THR A 615 -26.74 -14.95 -5.80
CA THR A 615 -27.10 -13.97 -6.82
C THR A 615 -27.47 -14.73 -8.09
N GLU A 616 -28.72 -14.65 -8.52
CA GLU A 616 -29.13 -15.20 -9.82
C GLU A 616 -28.50 -14.38 -10.95
N PHE A 617 -27.94 -15.07 -11.93
CA PHE A 617 -27.32 -14.45 -13.09
C PHE A 617 -27.61 -15.23 -14.37
N TYR A 618 -27.52 -14.51 -15.49
CA TYR A 618 -27.62 -15.04 -16.83
C TYR A 618 -26.31 -14.78 -17.57
N LYS A 619 -25.87 -15.72 -18.39
CA LYS A 619 -24.65 -15.61 -19.19
C LYS A 619 -25.03 -15.61 -20.66
N TYR A 620 -24.65 -14.56 -21.38
CA TYR A 620 -24.95 -14.38 -22.80
C TYR A 620 -23.68 -14.33 -23.63
N SER A 621 -23.80 -14.75 -24.88
CA SER A 621 -22.80 -14.56 -25.93
C SER A 621 -23.38 -13.67 -27.03
N VAL A 622 -22.66 -12.61 -27.39
CA VAL A 622 -23.02 -11.69 -28.48
C VAL A 622 -21.75 -11.19 -29.16
N CYS A 623 -21.68 -11.30 -30.49
CA CYS A 623 -20.51 -10.84 -31.28
C CYS A 623 -19.13 -11.33 -30.79
N GLY A 624 -19.05 -12.44 -30.05
CA GLY A 624 -17.81 -12.94 -29.45
C GLY A 624 -17.53 -12.47 -28.01
N ASN A 625 -18.34 -11.57 -27.46
CA ASN A 625 -18.29 -11.18 -26.04
C ASN A 625 -19.15 -12.13 -25.21
N ILE A 626 -18.66 -12.46 -24.01
CA ILE A 626 -19.38 -13.19 -22.97
C ILE A 626 -19.78 -12.20 -21.90
N LEU A 627 -21.08 -11.94 -21.71
CA LEU A 627 -21.58 -10.97 -20.75
C LEU A 627 -22.43 -11.64 -19.68
N ILE A 628 -22.31 -11.17 -18.44
CA ILE A 628 -23.15 -11.61 -17.33
C ILE A 628 -24.24 -10.57 -17.10
N MET A 629 -25.48 -11.00 -16.96
CA MET A 629 -26.62 -10.15 -16.63
C MET A 629 -27.16 -10.51 -15.25
N ILE A 630 -27.40 -9.50 -14.42
CA ILE A 630 -27.91 -9.66 -13.06
C ILE A 630 -28.98 -8.59 -12.81
N GLU A 631 -30.14 -8.98 -12.28
CA GLU A 631 -31.15 -8.02 -11.85
C GLU A 631 -30.68 -7.34 -10.56
N GLN A 632 -30.72 -6.01 -10.52
CA GLN A 632 -30.09 -5.21 -9.46
C GLN A 632 -30.56 -5.56 -8.05
N LYS A 633 -31.80 -6.06 -7.89
CA LYS A 633 -32.34 -6.52 -6.60
C LYS A 633 -31.57 -7.71 -5.98
N HIS A 634 -30.81 -8.45 -6.79
CA HIS A 634 -29.98 -9.58 -6.34
C HIS A 634 -28.58 -9.14 -5.87
N ILE A 635 -28.23 -7.86 -6.05
CA ILE A 635 -26.99 -7.26 -5.57
C ILE A 635 -27.33 -6.44 -4.32
N VAL A 636 -27.02 -7.00 -3.13
CA VAL A 636 -27.30 -6.36 -1.84
C VAL A 636 -26.08 -6.48 -0.93
N ASN A 637 -25.62 -5.36 -0.36
CA ASN A 637 -24.50 -5.31 0.59
C ASN A 637 -23.18 -5.93 0.09
N VAL A 638 -22.89 -5.80 -1.21
CA VAL A 638 -21.60 -6.20 -1.80
C VAL A 638 -20.88 -4.96 -2.33
N ASP A 639 -19.55 -4.98 -2.25
CA ASP A 639 -18.72 -4.04 -3.02
C ASP A 639 -18.89 -4.40 -4.49
N LEU A 640 -19.50 -3.48 -5.26
CA LEU A 640 -19.91 -3.78 -6.63
C LEU A 640 -18.72 -3.93 -7.58
N GLU A 641 -17.65 -3.17 -7.35
CA GLU A 641 -16.45 -3.22 -8.18
C GLU A 641 -15.73 -4.56 -7.95
N ASP A 642 -15.50 -4.93 -6.70
CA ASP A 642 -14.90 -6.22 -6.33
C ASP A 642 -15.78 -7.41 -6.76
N PHE A 643 -17.10 -7.29 -6.63
CA PHE A 643 -18.05 -8.30 -7.12
C PHE A 643 -17.92 -8.50 -8.64
N VAL A 644 -17.88 -7.42 -9.41
CA VAL A 644 -17.74 -7.49 -10.88
C VAL A 644 -16.40 -8.11 -11.27
N ILE A 645 -15.31 -7.70 -10.63
CA ILE A 645 -13.97 -8.26 -10.88
C ILE A 645 -13.97 -9.77 -10.61
N LYS A 646 -14.47 -10.19 -9.44
CA LYS A 646 -14.49 -11.60 -9.04
C LYS A 646 -15.40 -12.46 -9.90
N ILE A 647 -16.59 -11.98 -10.24
CA ILE A 647 -17.52 -12.78 -11.06
C ILE A 647 -17.05 -12.86 -12.52
N CYS A 648 -16.35 -11.85 -13.03
CA CYS A 648 -15.77 -11.85 -14.38
C CYS A 648 -14.45 -12.62 -14.49
N ASP A 649 -13.77 -12.89 -13.37
CA ASP A 649 -12.55 -13.69 -13.36
C ASP A 649 -12.80 -15.08 -13.98
N LYS A 650 -11.87 -15.52 -14.84
CA LYS A 650 -12.01 -16.76 -15.61
C LYS A 650 -11.58 -18.01 -14.85
N ASP A 651 -10.74 -17.85 -13.83
CA ASP A 651 -10.16 -18.94 -13.05
C ASP A 651 -10.95 -19.18 -11.76
N VAL A 652 -11.45 -18.12 -11.12
CA VAL A 652 -12.17 -18.20 -9.83
C VAL A 652 -13.63 -17.75 -9.89
N GLY A 653 -14.04 -17.11 -10.99
CA GLY A 653 -15.39 -16.57 -11.20
C GLY A 653 -16.24 -17.37 -12.18
N VAL A 654 -17.31 -16.74 -12.66
CA VAL A 654 -18.13 -17.27 -13.77
C VAL A 654 -17.42 -17.10 -15.11
N GLY A 655 -16.50 -16.13 -15.21
CA GLY A 655 -15.74 -15.82 -16.42
C GLY A 655 -16.57 -15.08 -17.46
N ALA A 656 -16.35 -13.77 -17.59
CA ALA A 656 -17.04 -12.90 -18.54
C ALA A 656 -16.19 -11.66 -18.91
N ASP A 657 -16.56 -11.00 -19.99
CA ASP A 657 -15.94 -9.76 -20.47
C ASP A 657 -16.58 -8.50 -19.83
N GLY A 658 -17.70 -8.65 -19.12
CA GLY A 658 -18.36 -7.60 -18.35
C GLY A 658 -19.69 -8.03 -17.72
N VAL A 659 -20.23 -7.17 -16.84
CA VAL A 659 -21.49 -7.36 -16.11
C VAL A 659 -22.49 -6.27 -16.48
N ILE A 660 -23.73 -6.68 -16.73
CA ILE A 660 -24.89 -5.84 -16.99
C ILE A 660 -25.79 -5.93 -15.75
N LEU A 661 -26.01 -4.80 -15.09
CA LEU A 661 -27.01 -4.69 -14.04
C LEU A 661 -28.26 -4.05 -14.63
N TYR A 662 -29.42 -4.66 -14.44
CA TYR A 662 -30.69 -4.16 -14.98
C TYR A 662 -31.80 -4.20 -13.94
N THR A 663 -32.90 -3.49 -14.23
CA THR A 663 -34.10 -3.43 -13.39
C THR A 663 -35.33 -3.82 -14.20
N ASN A 664 -36.28 -4.54 -13.57
CA ASN A 664 -37.60 -4.82 -14.14
C ASN A 664 -38.62 -3.78 -13.64
N GLU A 665 -38.29 -2.50 -13.79
CA GLU A 665 -39.13 -1.37 -13.37
C GLU A 665 -39.72 -0.63 -14.58
N LYS A 666 -40.63 0.33 -14.33
CA LYS A 666 -41.38 1.05 -15.37
C LYS A 666 -40.52 1.75 -16.44
N GLU A 667 -39.26 2.08 -16.13
CA GLU A 667 -38.31 2.71 -17.05
C GLU A 667 -37.24 1.76 -17.62
N ASN A 668 -37.15 0.50 -17.14
CA ASN A 668 -36.11 -0.49 -17.50
C ASN A 668 -34.70 0.12 -17.50
N ASN A 669 -34.20 0.48 -16.32
CA ASN A 669 -32.87 1.07 -16.16
C ASN A 669 -31.78 0.00 -16.18
N TRP A 670 -30.63 0.30 -16.78
CA TRP A 670 -29.46 -0.60 -16.79
C TRP A 670 -28.11 0.13 -16.70
N SER A 671 -27.07 -0.63 -16.36
CA SER A 671 -25.68 -0.19 -16.28
C SER A 671 -24.75 -1.30 -16.75
N TYR A 672 -23.61 -0.93 -17.35
CA TYR A 672 -22.60 -1.87 -17.81
C TYR A 672 -21.28 -1.64 -17.09
N TYR A 673 -20.73 -2.69 -16.51
CA TYR A 673 -19.43 -2.72 -15.87
C TYR A 673 -18.48 -3.58 -16.70
N ASN A 674 -17.28 -3.06 -16.94
CA ASN A 674 -16.19 -3.80 -17.57
C ASN A 674 -15.66 -4.90 -16.63
N GLN A 675 -14.90 -5.84 -17.19
CA GLN A 675 -14.25 -6.91 -16.40
C GLN A 675 -13.38 -6.39 -15.24
N ASP A 676 -12.85 -5.18 -15.32
CA ASP A 676 -12.03 -4.54 -14.28
C ASP A 676 -12.86 -3.82 -13.20
N GLY A 677 -14.19 -3.92 -13.26
CA GLY A 677 -15.09 -3.27 -12.31
C GLY A 677 -15.45 -1.81 -12.67
N SER A 678 -14.84 -1.24 -13.70
CA SER A 678 -15.14 0.15 -14.12
C SER A 678 -16.51 0.25 -14.82
N LEU A 679 -17.26 1.30 -14.51
CA LEU A 679 -18.56 1.60 -15.13
C LEU A 679 -18.35 2.25 -16.51
N ALA A 680 -19.03 1.74 -17.55
CA ALA A 680 -18.95 2.31 -18.89
C ALA A 680 -20.22 3.07 -19.30
N ASP A 681 -20.01 4.12 -20.10
CA ASP A 681 -21.09 5.01 -20.57
C ASP A 681 -22.14 4.29 -21.41
N PHE A 682 -21.72 3.33 -22.26
CA PHE A 682 -22.63 2.54 -23.08
C PHE A 682 -21.94 1.28 -23.62
N CYS A 683 -22.70 0.17 -23.73
CA CYS A 683 -22.24 -1.07 -24.38
C CYS A 683 -23.28 -1.58 -25.37
N GLY A 684 -23.02 -1.46 -26.68
CA GLY A 684 -23.96 -1.92 -27.71
C GLY A 684 -24.25 -3.43 -27.65
N ASN A 685 -23.22 -4.23 -27.37
CA ASN A 685 -23.36 -5.68 -27.13
C ASN A 685 -24.23 -5.95 -25.89
N GLY A 686 -24.05 -5.18 -24.82
CA GLY A 686 -24.87 -5.29 -23.62
C GLY A 686 -26.34 -4.92 -23.86
N ALA A 687 -26.60 -3.90 -24.66
CA ALA A 687 -27.96 -3.52 -25.07
C ALA A 687 -28.63 -4.58 -25.96
N LEU A 688 -27.89 -5.25 -26.85
CA LEU A 688 -28.39 -6.42 -27.59
C LEU A 688 -28.75 -7.58 -26.65
N CYS A 689 -27.89 -7.89 -25.66
CA CYS A 689 -28.19 -8.89 -24.63
C CYS A 689 -29.43 -8.55 -23.82
N LEU A 690 -29.55 -7.29 -23.38
CA LEU A 690 -30.68 -6.83 -22.62
C LEU A 690 -31.99 -6.89 -23.42
N THR A 691 -31.93 -6.55 -24.72
CA THR A 691 -33.07 -6.72 -25.64
C THR A 691 -33.48 -8.19 -25.76
N TYR A 692 -32.51 -9.09 -25.98
CA TYR A 692 -32.78 -10.53 -26.01
C TYR A 692 -33.47 -10.98 -24.73
N HIS A 693 -32.91 -10.60 -23.59
CA HIS A 693 -33.43 -10.98 -22.28
C HIS A 693 -34.87 -10.51 -22.08
N TYR A 694 -35.18 -9.24 -22.28
CA TYR A 694 -36.54 -8.72 -22.11
C TYR A 694 -37.55 -9.36 -23.07
N LEU A 695 -37.20 -9.49 -24.36
CA LEU A 695 -38.14 -9.99 -25.36
C LEU A 695 -38.41 -11.49 -25.21
N THR A 696 -37.42 -12.27 -24.77
CA THR A 696 -37.56 -13.72 -24.56
C THR A 696 -38.20 -14.09 -23.23
N GLU A 697 -37.97 -13.32 -22.15
CA GLU A 697 -38.57 -13.57 -20.83
C GLU A 697 -40.00 -12.99 -20.71
N SER A 698 -40.37 -11.99 -21.52
CA SER A 698 -41.67 -11.26 -21.40
C SER A 698 -42.64 -11.45 -22.58
N GLU A 699 -42.33 -12.30 -23.56
CA GLU A 699 -43.13 -12.50 -24.80
C GLU A 699 -43.46 -11.20 -25.57
N LEU A 700 -42.59 -10.18 -25.48
CA LEU A 700 -42.76 -8.91 -26.16
C LEU A 700 -42.07 -8.91 -27.53
N LEU A 701 -42.60 -8.14 -28.48
CA LEU A 701 -41.97 -7.93 -29.81
C LEU A 701 -41.05 -6.70 -29.85
N ASN A 702 -41.19 -5.79 -28.89
CA ASN A 702 -40.34 -4.62 -28.74
C ASN A 702 -40.17 -4.26 -27.26
N VAL A 703 -39.06 -3.59 -26.94
CA VAL A 703 -38.77 -3.08 -25.60
C VAL A 703 -38.06 -1.74 -25.72
N GLN A 704 -38.28 -0.86 -24.75
CA GLN A 704 -37.49 0.35 -24.58
C GLN A 704 -36.85 0.33 -23.19
N PHE A 705 -35.57 0.68 -23.14
CA PHE A 705 -34.81 0.77 -21.90
C PHE A 705 -33.83 1.94 -21.96
N LYS A 706 -33.40 2.39 -20.78
CA LYS A 706 -32.57 3.56 -20.61
C LYS A 706 -31.36 3.20 -19.76
N ASN A 707 -30.16 3.61 -20.16
CA ASN A 707 -29.00 3.43 -19.28
C ASN A 707 -28.90 4.55 -18.24
N ASN A 708 -28.02 4.39 -17.27
CA ASN A 708 -27.69 5.37 -16.24
C ASN A 708 -27.18 6.73 -16.76
N TYR A 709 -26.78 6.83 -18.03
CA TYR A 709 -26.38 8.07 -18.71
C TYR A 709 -27.51 8.71 -19.54
N GLY A 710 -28.70 8.13 -19.52
CA GLY A 710 -29.88 8.65 -20.18
C GLY A 710 -30.04 8.28 -21.66
N ILE A 711 -29.22 7.38 -22.18
CA ILE A 711 -29.32 6.86 -23.55
C ILE A 711 -30.51 5.91 -23.63
N VAL A 712 -31.53 6.33 -24.38
CA VAL A 712 -32.71 5.53 -24.66
C VAL A 712 -32.42 4.62 -25.84
N THR A 713 -32.65 3.32 -25.65
CA THR A 713 -32.46 2.29 -26.67
C THR A 713 -33.78 1.56 -26.91
N LYS A 714 -34.15 1.38 -28.18
CA LYS A 714 -35.31 0.59 -28.59
C LYS A 714 -34.81 -0.76 -29.10
N GLY A 715 -35.23 -1.83 -28.45
CA GLY A 715 -34.93 -3.21 -28.84
C GLY A 715 -36.09 -3.82 -29.63
N LEU A 716 -35.76 -4.56 -30.69
CA LEU A 716 -36.71 -5.24 -31.59
C LEU A 716 -36.21 -6.65 -31.90
N LEU A 717 -37.14 -7.60 -31.95
CA LEU A 717 -36.91 -8.95 -32.45
C LEU A 717 -37.68 -9.12 -33.77
N ASP A 718 -36.96 -9.33 -34.88
CA ASP A 718 -37.54 -9.60 -36.19
C ASP A 718 -36.91 -10.86 -36.80
N ARG A 719 -37.72 -11.90 -37.06
CA ARG A 719 -37.30 -13.17 -37.70
C ARG A 719 -35.97 -13.73 -37.17
N ASP A 720 -35.88 -13.86 -35.84
CA ASP A 720 -34.73 -14.36 -35.08
C ASP A 720 -33.49 -13.45 -35.02
N GLU A 721 -33.52 -12.26 -35.62
CA GLU A 721 -32.46 -11.26 -35.52
C GLU A 721 -32.82 -10.19 -34.48
N ILE A 722 -31.95 -9.98 -33.50
CA ILE A 722 -32.11 -8.92 -32.51
C ILE A 722 -31.45 -7.66 -33.00
N SER A 723 -32.21 -6.57 -32.92
CA SER A 723 -31.73 -5.25 -33.25
C SER A 723 -31.99 -4.26 -32.11
N ILE A 724 -31.07 -3.32 -31.98
CA ILE A 724 -31.23 -2.14 -31.14
C ILE A 724 -31.13 -0.90 -32.00
N THR A 725 -32.02 0.05 -31.76
CA THR A 725 -31.99 1.38 -32.37
C THR A 725 -31.71 2.40 -31.30
N LEU A 726 -30.70 3.24 -31.55
CA LEU A 726 -30.30 4.35 -30.68
C LEU A 726 -29.96 5.59 -31.52
N ASN A 727 -29.94 6.75 -30.87
CA ASN A 727 -29.48 8.02 -31.47
C ASN A 727 -28.14 8.44 -30.85
N PRO A 728 -27.01 7.86 -31.29
CA PRO A 728 -25.71 8.21 -30.74
C PRO A 728 -25.21 9.54 -31.31
N ILE A 729 -24.66 10.39 -30.45
CA ILE A 729 -23.91 11.56 -30.88
C ILE A 729 -22.55 11.07 -31.39
N VAL A 730 -22.38 11.06 -32.72
CA VAL A 730 -21.09 10.77 -33.36
C VAL A 730 -20.43 12.07 -33.77
N THR A 731 -19.28 12.39 -33.18
CA THR A 731 -18.54 13.64 -33.48
C THR A 731 -17.16 13.32 -34.04
N THR A 732 -16.76 13.97 -35.13
CA THR A 732 -15.39 13.87 -35.67
C THR A 732 -14.39 14.47 -34.69
N LEU A 733 -13.33 13.74 -34.37
CA LEU A 733 -12.27 14.20 -33.47
C LEU A 733 -11.07 14.71 -34.26
N LYS A 734 -10.55 15.87 -33.87
CA LYS A 734 -9.23 16.34 -34.30
C LYS A 734 -8.19 15.83 -33.33
N LEU A 735 -7.23 15.05 -33.83
CA LEU A 735 -6.12 14.54 -33.02
C LEU A 735 -4.98 15.54 -33.04
N GLU A 736 -4.68 16.18 -31.90
CA GLU A 736 -3.54 17.12 -31.78
C GLU A 736 -2.19 16.43 -32.04
N PHE A 737 -2.13 15.11 -31.84
CA PHE A 737 -0.94 14.28 -32.05
C PHE A 737 -0.95 13.52 -33.38
N ILE A 738 -1.75 13.94 -34.36
CA ILE A 738 -1.88 13.24 -35.65
C ILE A 738 -0.52 13.02 -36.35
N ASP A 739 0.37 14.01 -36.35
CA ASP A 739 1.69 13.91 -36.98
C ASP A 739 2.56 12.86 -36.28
N THR A 740 2.45 12.77 -34.96
CA THR A 740 3.14 11.75 -34.16
C THR A 740 2.59 10.36 -34.47
N LEU A 741 1.26 10.21 -34.52
CA LEU A 741 0.61 8.95 -34.90
C LEU A 741 1.06 8.51 -36.30
N VAL A 742 0.98 9.38 -37.30
CA VAL A 742 1.38 9.07 -38.68
C VAL A 742 2.86 8.67 -38.75
N LYS A 743 3.75 9.40 -38.07
CA LYS A 743 5.17 9.04 -38.00
C LYS A 743 5.41 7.66 -37.39
N LEU A 744 4.70 7.32 -36.32
CA LEU A 744 4.81 6.01 -35.66
C LEU A 744 4.26 4.88 -36.55
N LEU A 745 3.16 5.11 -37.26
CA LEU A 745 2.63 4.15 -38.24
C LEU A 745 3.63 3.86 -39.36
N LEU A 746 4.30 4.90 -39.87
CA LEU A 746 5.33 4.76 -40.91
C LEU A 746 6.60 4.06 -40.40
N THR A 747 6.96 4.28 -39.13
CA THR A 747 8.20 3.75 -38.54
C THR A 747 8.05 2.30 -38.08
N TYR A 748 6.88 1.90 -37.58
CA TYR A 748 6.68 0.56 -37.03
C TYR A 748 6.95 -0.53 -38.08
N ARG A 749 8.05 -1.28 -37.88
CA ARG A 749 8.57 -2.28 -38.82
C ARG A 749 8.63 -1.76 -40.26
N ASN A 750 9.06 -0.51 -40.44
CA ASN A 750 9.15 0.18 -41.74
C ASN A 750 7.83 0.12 -42.54
N ASN A 751 6.70 0.25 -41.84
CA ASN A 751 5.34 0.15 -42.37
C ASN A 751 5.06 -1.11 -43.22
N ARG A 752 5.70 -2.24 -42.90
CA ARG A 752 5.47 -3.51 -43.62
C ARG A 752 3.99 -3.94 -43.65
N TYR A 753 3.19 -3.49 -42.69
CA TYR A 753 1.75 -3.78 -42.61
C TYR A 753 0.87 -2.80 -43.40
N GLY A 754 1.42 -1.73 -43.98
CA GLY A 754 0.66 -0.73 -44.72
C GLY A 754 -0.40 -0.03 -43.86
N LEU A 755 -0.01 0.38 -42.64
CA LEU A 755 -0.87 1.06 -41.68
C LEU A 755 -1.12 2.50 -42.11
N ILE A 756 -2.38 2.87 -42.25
CA ILE A 756 -2.80 4.21 -42.69
C ILE A 756 -3.86 4.74 -41.73
N PHE A 757 -3.58 5.85 -41.05
CA PHE A 757 -4.60 6.57 -40.29
C PHE A 757 -5.69 7.10 -41.23
N LYS A 758 -6.95 6.91 -40.87
CA LYS A 758 -8.11 7.39 -41.65
C LYS A 758 -8.82 8.54 -40.98
N GLN A 759 -9.34 8.28 -39.78
CA GLN A 759 -10.15 9.26 -39.05
C GLN A 759 -10.24 8.89 -37.58
N ALA A 760 -10.64 9.84 -36.74
CA ALA A 760 -11.05 9.59 -35.38
C ALA A 760 -12.46 10.12 -35.09
N TYR A 761 -13.23 9.38 -34.30
CA TYR A 761 -14.60 9.73 -33.91
C TYR A 761 -14.82 9.55 -32.42
N MET A 762 -15.64 10.41 -31.82
CA MET A 762 -16.23 10.21 -30.51
C MET A 762 -17.54 9.47 -30.68
N VAL A 763 -17.65 8.28 -30.11
CA VAL A 763 -18.88 7.47 -30.06
C VAL A 763 -19.04 6.96 -28.63
N GLY A 764 -19.45 7.86 -27.72
CA GLY A 764 -19.34 7.67 -26.27
C GLY A 764 -17.89 7.71 -25.77
N VAL A 765 -17.01 6.95 -26.41
CA VAL A 765 -15.55 6.99 -26.21
C VAL A 765 -14.83 7.33 -27.51
N PRO A 766 -13.58 7.86 -27.45
CA PRO A 766 -12.82 8.19 -28.64
C PRO A 766 -12.27 6.94 -29.33
N HIS A 767 -12.46 6.88 -30.65
CA HIS A 767 -12.04 5.81 -31.53
C HIS A 767 -11.11 6.33 -32.63
N ILE A 768 -9.96 5.70 -32.82
CA ILE A 768 -9.03 5.91 -33.94
C ILE A 768 -9.27 4.79 -34.96
N ILE A 769 -9.31 5.13 -36.25
CA ILE A 769 -9.47 4.16 -37.34
C ILE A 769 -8.18 4.10 -38.15
N ILE A 770 -7.60 2.91 -38.26
CA ILE A 770 -6.37 2.61 -39.00
C ILE A 770 -6.67 1.53 -40.04
N GLU A 771 -6.45 1.81 -41.31
CA GLU A 771 -6.58 0.82 -42.38
C GLU A 771 -5.28 0.02 -42.56
N THR A 772 -5.41 -1.28 -42.80
CA THR A 772 -4.31 -2.16 -43.19
C THR A 772 -4.79 -3.31 -44.08
N LYS A 773 -4.03 -3.61 -45.14
CA LYS A 773 -4.29 -4.79 -46.00
C LYS A 773 -3.83 -6.12 -45.39
N LEU A 774 -3.04 -6.07 -44.31
CA LEU A 774 -2.46 -7.24 -43.63
C LEU A 774 -3.06 -7.42 -42.22
N LEU A 775 -4.37 -7.16 -42.11
CA LEU A 775 -5.10 -7.16 -40.85
C LEU A 775 -4.96 -8.47 -40.05
N SER A 776 -4.91 -9.64 -40.69
CA SER A 776 -4.73 -10.93 -40.01
C SER A 776 -3.30 -11.15 -39.47
N SER A 777 -2.32 -10.45 -40.02
CA SER A 777 -0.89 -10.67 -39.74
C SER A 777 -0.30 -9.72 -38.69
N ILE A 778 -1.00 -8.63 -38.36
CA ILE A 778 -0.55 -7.69 -37.34
C ILE A 778 -0.82 -8.23 -35.93
N ASN A 779 0.18 -8.15 -35.06
CA ASN A 779 0.00 -8.35 -33.62
C ASN A 779 -0.36 -7.01 -32.99
N ILE A 780 -1.64 -6.81 -32.68
CA ILE A 780 -2.17 -5.53 -32.19
C ILE A 780 -1.61 -5.19 -30.81
N ASN A 781 -1.53 -6.14 -29.89
CA ASN A 781 -1.00 -5.90 -28.54
C ASN A 781 0.48 -5.44 -28.57
N LEU A 782 1.30 -6.06 -29.42
CA LEU A 782 2.69 -5.63 -29.62
C LEU A 782 2.78 -4.25 -30.26
N PHE A 783 1.94 -3.97 -31.26
CA PHE A 783 1.88 -2.65 -31.89
C PHE A 783 1.44 -1.57 -30.90
N MET A 784 0.48 -1.88 -30.03
CA MET A 784 0.03 -0.97 -28.98
C MET A 784 1.11 -0.73 -27.92
N THR A 785 1.88 -1.76 -27.56
CA THR A 785 3.06 -1.59 -26.69
C THR A 785 4.05 -0.59 -27.31
N TYR A 786 4.28 -0.68 -28.63
CA TYR A 786 5.12 0.26 -29.36
C TYR A 786 4.54 1.69 -29.35
N LEU A 787 3.25 1.86 -29.64
CA LEU A 787 2.60 3.18 -29.59
C LEU A 787 2.69 3.81 -28.19
N VAL A 788 2.31 3.07 -27.14
CA VAL A 788 2.26 3.55 -25.76
C VAL A 788 3.66 3.87 -25.22
N THR A 789 4.69 3.10 -25.61
CA THR A 789 6.10 3.40 -25.25
C THR A 789 6.57 4.74 -25.82
N ASN A 790 6.07 5.13 -26.99
CA ASN A 790 6.42 6.40 -27.63
C ASN A 790 5.52 7.57 -27.19
N SER A 791 4.27 7.28 -26.80
CA SER A 791 3.37 8.27 -26.21
C SER A 791 2.25 7.59 -25.39
N PRO A 792 2.12 7.86 -24.09
CA PRO A 792 1.07 7.25 -23.27
C PRO A 792 -0.34 7.72 -23.65
N LEU A 793 -0.49 8.80 -24.43
CA LEU A 793 -1.79 9.33 -24.86
C LEU A 793 -2.64 8.31 -25.64
N PHE A 794 -2.00 7.32 -26.29
CA PHE A 794 -2.74 6.27 -27.00
C PHE A 794 -3.54 5.34 -26.07
N LEU A 795 -3.28 5.37 -24.75
CA LEU A 795 -4.08 4.63 -23.77
C LEU A 795 -5.50 5.20 -23.63
N ASP A 796 -5.75 6.44 -24.08
CA ASP A 796 -7.05 7.09 -23.95
C ASP A 796 -8.02 6.76 -25.10
N TYR A 797 -7.58 5.99 -26.10
CA TYR A 797 -8.32 5.74 -27.34
C TYR A 797 -8.57 4.24 -27.57
N ASN A 798 -9.75 3.91 -28.05
CA ASN A 798 -9.98 2.64 -28.74
C ASN A 798 -9.35 2.74 -30.13
N ILE A 799 -8.60 1.74 -30.56
CA ILE A 799 -7.94 1.73 -31.87
C ILE A 799 -8.49 0.58 -32.72
N ASN A 800 -9.16 0.93 -33.81
CA ASN A 800 -9.80 0.00 -34.72
C ASN A 800 -8.93 -0.18 -35.96
N PHE A 801 -8.45 -1.39 -36.17
CA PHE A 801 -7.73 -1.80 -37.37
C PHE A 801 -8.73 -2.42 -38.34
N ILE A 802 -8.78 -1.88 -39.56
CA ILE A 802 -9.80 -2.26 -40.54
C ILE A 802 -9.20 -2.73 -41.85
N ASN A 803 -9.94 -3.63 -42.51
CA ASN A 803 -9.71 -4.04 -43.89
C ASN A 803 -11.06 -4.18 -44.59
N SER A 804 -11.35 -3.32 -45.57
CA SER A 804 -12.63 -3.32 -46.28
C SER A 804 -12.59 -4.19 -47.54
N ASN A 805 -13.63 -4.99 -47.73
CA ASN A 805 -13.94 -5.70 -48.97
C ASN A 805 -15.29 -5.20 -49.54
N ASP A 806 -15.69 -5.67 -50.72
CA ASP A 806 -16.93 -5.23 -51.38
C ASP A 806 -18.20 -5.55 -50.57
N ASN A 807 -18.17 -6.60 -49.73
CA ASN A 807 -19.34 -7.11 -49.03
C ASN A 807 -19.35 -6.87 -47.51
N TYR A 808 -18.19 -6.61 -46.89
CA TYR A 808 -18.05 -6.43 -45.45
C TYR A 808 -16.76 -5.70 -45.09
N ILE A 809 -16.69 -5.14 -43.88
CA ILE A 809 -15.48 -4.56 -43.31
C ILE A 809 -15.00 -5.45 -42.15
N ASP A 810 -13.79 -5.98 -42.27
CA ASP A 810 -13.14 -6.65 -41.15
C ASP A 810 -12.63 -5.60 -40.15
N ILE A 811 -12.91 -5.81 -38.87
CA ILE A 811 -12.45 -4.96 -37.77
C ILE A 811 -11.76 -5.80 -36.69
N ARG A 812 -10.62 -5.30 -36.22
CA ARG A 812 -9.95 -5.76 -35.00
C ARG A 812 -9.76 -4.55 -34.09
N THR A 813 -10.17 -4.63 -32.84
CA THR A 813 -10.18 -3.46 -31.94
C THR A 813 -9.29 -3.71 -30.74
N TYR A 814 -8.38 -2.75 -30.48
CA TYR A 814 -7.77 -2.57 -29.17
C TYR A 814 -8.65 -1.66 -28.34
N GLU A 815 -9.00 -2.10 -27.14
CA GLU A 815 -9.96 -1.42 -26.29
C GLU A 815 -9.26 -0.78 -25.08
N ARG A 816 -9.50 0.52 -24.89
CA ARG A 816 -9.10 1.26 -23.69
C ARG A 816 -9.75 0.63 -22.45
N GLY A 817 -9.03 0.63 -21.33
CA GLY A 817 -9.49 0.08 -20.05
C GLY A 817 -9.25 -1.42 -19.97
N VAL A 818 -9.49 -2.15 -21.07
CA VAL A 818 -9.11 -3.58 -21.17
C VAL A 818 -7.62 -3.73 -21.50
N TYR A 819 -7.04 -2.74 -22.18
CA TYR A 819 -5.62 -2.68 -22.57
C TYR A 819 -5.12 -3.89 -23.37
N ARG A 820 -6.02 -4.47 -24.17
CA ARG A 820 -5.73 -5.55 -25.10
C ARG A 820 -6.71 -5.51 -26.27
N GLU A 821 -6.40 -6.28 -27.29
CA GLU A 821 -7.34 -6.62 -28.35
C GLU A 821 -8.56 -7.39 -27.80
N THR A 822 -9.77 -6.93 -28.13
CA THR A 822 -11.04 -7.54 -27.74
C THR A 822 -11.74 -8.20 -28.94
N GLY A 823 -12.64 -9.15 -28.66
CA GLY A 823 -13.31 -9.96 -29.69
C GLY A 823 -14.27 -9.15 -30.57
N SER A 824 -14.89 -8.11 -30.01
CA SER A 824 -15.78 -7.18 -30.71
C SER A 824 -15.98 -5.91 -29.87
N CYS A 825 -16.14 -4.77 -30.55
CA CYS A 825 -16.46 -3.49 -29.94
C CYS A 825 -17.65 -2.85 -30.67
N GLY A 826 -18.77 -2.67 -29.97
CA GLY A 826 -20.00 -2.10 -30.54
C GLY A 826 -19.85 -0.64 -30.97
N SER A 827 -19.29 0.21 -30.11
CA SER A 827 -18.99 1.61 -30.43
C SER A 827 -17.91 1.74 -31.52
N GLY A 828 -16.94 0.82 -31.53
CA GLY A 828 -15.95 0.71 -32.61
C GLY A 828 -16.58 0.37 -33.96
N SER A 829 -17.56 -0.53 -33.96
CA SER A 829 -18.35 -0.89 -35.15
C SER A 829 -19.17 0.29 -35.65
N ILE A 830 -19.80 1.07 -34.76
CA ILE A 830 -20.48 2.32 -35.13
C ILE A 830 -19.49 3.33 -35.73
N ALA A 831 -18.33 3.56 -35.11
CA ALA A 831 -17.33 4.51 -35.60
C ALA A 831 -16.84 4.14 -37.00
N VAL A 832 -16.56 2.85 -37.24
CA VAL A 832 -16.15 2.34 -38.55
C VAL A 832 -17.27 2.42 -39.57
N ALA A 833 -18.50 2.04 -39.19
CA ALA A 833 -19.65 2.17 -40.09
C ALA A 833 -19.89 3.65 -40.46
N TYR A 834 -19.74 4.57 -39.51
CA TYR A 834 -19.97 5.99 -39.74
C TYR A 834 -18.94 6.57 -40.72
N TYR A 835 -17.67 6.15 -40.61
CA TYR A 835 -16.63 6.48 -41.58
C TYR A 835 -16.99 6.07 -43.01
N TYR A 836 -17.69 4.94 -43.18
CA TYR A 836 -18.09 4.41 -44.49
C TYR A 836 -19.53 4.78 -44.90
N LYS A 837 -20.25 5.57 -44.10
CA LYS A 837 -21.68 5.88 -44.31
C LYS A 837 -21.98 6.45 -45.70
N GLU A 838 -21.13 7.33 -46.22
CA GLU A 838 -21.31 7.94 -47.55
C GLU A 838 -21.05 6.95 -48.71
N ARG A 839 -20.23 5.92 -48.47
CA ARG A 839 -19.83 4.94 -49.48
C ARG A 839 -20.82 3.79 -49.62
N TYR A 840 -21.51 3.41 -48.54
CA TYR A 840 -22.45 2.29 -48.51
C TYR A 840 -23.85 2.81 -48.18
N GLN A 841 -24.69 2.91 -49.20
CA GLN A 841 -26.05 3.49 -49.21
C GLN A 841 -27.00 2.79 -48.20
N ASN A 842 -26.89 3.16 -46.91
CA ASN A 842 -27.79 2.89 -45.79
C ASN A 842 -27.54 1.63 -44.94
N SER A 843 -26.70 0.67 -45.34
CA SER A 843 -26.33 -0.44 -44.43
C SER A 843 -24.93 -1.00 -44.69
N ILE A 844 -24.25 -1.37 -43.60
CA ILE A 844 -22.87 -1.86 -43.59
C ILE A 844 -22.80 -3.14 -42.77
N LYS A 845 -22.13 -4.16 -43.31
CA LYS A 845 -21.80 -5.38 -42.57
C LYS A 845 -20.37 -5.31 -42.06
N ILE A 846 -20.20 -5.44 -40.75
CA ILE A 846 -18.90 -5.44 -40.08
C ILE A 846 -18.65 -6.84 -39.54
N ARG A 847 -17.50 -7.43 -39.87
CA ARG A 847 -17.08 -8.72 -39.36
C ARG A 847 -16.03 -8.52 -38.28
N THR A 848 -16.30 -9.04 -37.09
CA THR A 848 -15.44 -8.95 -35.91
C THR A 848 -14.67 -10.25 -35.72
N ILE A 849 -13.64 -10.25 -34.88
CA ILE A 849 -12.83 -11.44 -34.55
C ILE A 849 -13.69 -12.55 -33.94
N GLY A 850 -14.76 -12.19 -33.22
CA GLY A 850 -15.74 -13.11 -32.65
C GLY A 850 -16.49 -13.98 -33.66
N GLY A 851 -16.24 -13.83 -34.97
CA GLY A 851 -16.74 -14.72 -36.02
C GLY A 851 -18.19 -14.45 -36.44
N LYS A 852 -18.81 -13.38 -35.93
CA LYS A 852 -20.19 -12.98 -36.27
C LYS A 852 -20.24 -11.61 -36.94
N ASN A 853 -21.24 -11.45 -37.82
CA ASN A 853 -21.49 -10.20 -38.53
C ASN A 853 -22.32 -9.27 -37.63
N VAL A 854 -21.87 -8.03 -37.48
CA VAL A 854 -22.66 -6.92 -36.96
C VAL A 854 -23.18 -6.15 -38.16
N ARG A 855 -24.50 -6.00 -38.26
CA ARG A 855 -25.10 -5.14 -39.28
C ARG A 855 -25.40 -3.79 -38.67
N VAL A 856 -24.92 -2.73 -39.32
CA VAL A 856 -25.17 -1.34 -38.93
C VAL A 856 -26.01 -0.69 -40.01
N ILE A 857 -27.18 -0.17 -39.66
CA ILE A 857 -28.09 0.54 -40.56
C ILE A 857 -28.18 1.99 -40.10
N PHE A 858 -28.05 2.93 -41.04
CA PHE A 858 -28.17 4.36 -40.78
C PHE A 858 -29.52 4.87 -41.31
N THR A 859 -30.28 5.56 -40.45
CA THR A 859 -31.36 6.47 -40.88
C THR A 859 -30.92 7.92 -40.63
N GLU A 860 -31.75 8.92 -40.94
CA GLU A 860 -31.36 10.34 -40.81
C GLU A 860 -30.86 10.69 -39.39
N ASN A 861 -31.47 10.12 -38.34
CA ASN A 861 -31.17 10.42 -36.94
C ASN A 861 -30.97 9.19 -36.04
N GLU A 862 -31.06 7.96 -36.55
CA GLU A 862 -30.92 6.75 -35.72
C GLU A 862 -29.92 5.77 -36.35
N ILE A 863 -29.27 4.99 -35.48
CA ILE A 863 -28.41 3.87 -35.86
C ILE A 863 -29.04 2.60 -35.31
N THR A 864 -29.27 1.64 -36.20
CA THR A 864 -29.70 0.30 -35.83
C THR A 864 -28.52 -0.67 -35.89
N LEU A 865 -28.21 -1.31 -34.77
CA LEU A 865 -27.26 -2.40 -34.67
C LEU A 865 -28.02 -3.72 -34.57
N SER A 866 -27.67 -4.71 -35.38
CA SER A 866 -28.23 -6.06 -35.23
C SER A 866 -27.16 -7.14 -35.23
N SER A 867 -27.39 -8.15 -34.39
CA SER A 867 -26.57 -9.35 -34.31
C SER A 867 -27.28 -10.50 -33.56
N ASP A 868 -26.71 -11.70 -33.66
CA ASP A 868 -27.20 -12.86 -32.94
C ASP A 868 -26.77 -12.81 -31.47
N VAL A 869 -27.74 -12.90 -30.57
CA VAL A 869 -27.53 -13.11 -29.13
C VAL A 869 -27.89 -14.54 -28.77
N LYS A 870 -27.05 -15.20 -27.96
CA LYS A 870 -27.34 -16.54 -27.45
C LYS A 870 -27.21 -16.56 -25.93
N GLN A 871 -28.22 -17.06 -25.23
CA GLN A 871 -28.09 -17.43 -23.83
C GLN A 871 -27.23 -18.69 -23.71
N LEU A 872 -26.17 -18.61 -22.92
CA LEU A 872 -25.27 -19.74 -22.66
C LEU A 872 -25.64 -20.48 -21.38
N PHE A 873 -26.00 -19.74 -20.33
CA PHE A 873 -26.21 -20.31 -19.00
C PHE A 873 -27.14 -19.42 -18.16
N LYS A 874 -27.89 -20.04 -17.25
CA LYS A 874 -28.61 -19.38 -16.16
C LYS A 874 -28.25 -20.11 -14.88
N GLY A 875 -27.89 -19.39 -13.82
CA GLY A 875 -27.55 -20.04 -12.55
C GLY A 875 -27.44 -19.07 -11.38
N LEU A 876 -26.93 -19.62 -10.27
CA LEU A 876 -26.79 -18.93 -8.99
C LEU A 876 -25.30 -18.79 -8.67
N TYR A 877 -24.87 -17.57 -8.39
CA TYR A 877 -23.50 -17.25 -7.98
C TYR A 877 -23.45 -16.94 -6.50
N LYS A 878 -22.60 -17.66 -5.76
CA LYS A 878 -22.37 -17.40 -4.34
C LYS A 878 -21.11 -16.57 -4.19
N TYR A 879 -21.30 -15.31 -3.81
CA TYR A 879 -20.20 -14.41 -3.45
C TYR A 879 -19.71 -14.79 -2.04
N ILE A 880 -18.46 -15.26 -1.94
CA ILE A 880 -17.81 -15.76 -0.71
C ILE A 880 -16.83 -14.73 -0.16
#